data_AF-A0AAN7AGL3-F1
#
_entry.id   AF-A0AAN7AGL3-F1
#
_cell.length_a   1.000
_cell.length_b   1.000
_cell.length_c   1.000
_cell.angle_alpha   90.00
_cell.angle_beta   90.00
_cell.angle_gamma   90.00
#
_symmetry.space_group_name_H-M   'P 1'
#
loop_
_entity.id
_entity.type
_entity.pdbx_description
1 polymer ?
#
loop_
_entity_poly.entity_id
_entity_poly.type
_entity_poly.pdbx_seq_one_letter_code
_entity_poly.pdbx_strand_id
1 'polypeptide(L)'
;MSAPVGEMPPKFGEYHVVYCSSGKYNNYHDVPRVFQGDSRFDHLRGKQGLPNMVAQFKTDPSLVFAVLHEYYCSCCGGPDYQRQVGYINGKTIADSPPAISTTKYVALNPDLMGTLHRLAKAHPERFKGWNLANMSSLSYEPHYTFYVHHSAFLELADASHLSAFEADSIKLVCNWFVENFKDDWDEADELFARGKTTAKHYRKLFLPDGLMIGNHSTDTPGIIKAYKVMPYPWHLPENAKGDRSAEVYRWEFNGTFNKYYNVESLVDVRTREGDIVGEKEEVDITSLTIFPVRFAKPGTYEKVVARGSKLWAYRKQKLIAYCEPDLDQNGEDTREGYAEHRYMVDYKMYKRMHPRKKIFEEQADDLGSEAMNKTEPPSDDFLTIMPPEVHAYDLSAKIWKLIRVDYITDVTWNKEAFRRLVVPPETKELIQAAVTAHGSNMTAARDIIAGKGQGLLILLHGGPGTGKTLTAESIAETQERPLYRITCGDIGSEPSEVEEYLQSVLAIGKAWGCVVLLDEADVFLEERTVVDQKHNAIVSVFLRHVEYYDGIMILTTNRVGTFDEAFKSRIHVAIRYKNLDEEQRVEIWRNFIQLLDKTKERIDTDDLKLNVNKLATHDLNGRQIRNVVTLARYLAKYRKQMLVYKHIQDALASVVKFDKYLLELKGHQDDEWARESRLR
;
A
#
# COMPACT_ATOMS: atom_id res chain seq x y z
N MET A 1 11.22 -69.72 0.96
CA MET A 1 11.34 -69.01 -0.33
C MET A 1 10.38 -67.84 -0.28
N SER A 2 10.90 -66.63 -0.13
CA SER A 2 10.12 -65.39 -0.25
C SER A 2 9.99 -65.04 -1.73
N ALA A 3 8.78 -64.70 -2.18
CA ALA A 3 8.56 -64.21 -3.53
C ALA A 3 9.26 -62.84 -3.72
N PRO A 4 9.72 -62.51 -4.94
CA PRO A 4 10.23 -61.17 -5.23
C PRO A 4 9.11 -60.12 -5.08
N VAL A 5 9.51 -58.92 -4.68
CA VAL A 5 8.62 -57.81 -4.25
C VAL A 5 7.59 -57.36 -5.32
N GLY A 6 7.75 -57.77 -6.58
CA GLY A 6 6.87 -57.38 -7.69
C GLY A 6 5.58 -58.19 -7.89
N GLU A 7 5.33 -59.26 -7.13
CA GLU A 7 4.15 -60.13 -7.33
C GLU A 7 3.03 -59.97 -6.28
N MET A 8 3.25 -59.22 -5.19
CA MET A 8 2.24 -59.01 -4.15
C MET A 8 1.50 -57.68 -4.37
N PRO A 9 0.15 -57.66 -4.36
CA PRO A 9 -0.59 -56.42 -4.53
C PRO A 9 -0.32 -55.46 -3.35
N PRO A 10 -0.32 -54.13 -3.60
CA PRO A 10 -0.18 -53.16 -2.53
C PRO A 10 -1.33 -53.28 -1.53
N LYS A 11 -1.03 -53.07 -0.25
CA LYS A 11 -1.98 -53.15 0.86
C LYS A 11 -1.73 -52.06 1.89
N PHE A 12 -2.72 -51.79 2.72
CA PHE A 12 -2.54 -51.01 3.95
C PHE A 12 -2.65 -51.92 5.18
N GLY A 13 -2.33 -51.38 6.35
CA GLY A 13 -2.49 -52.06 7.63
C GLY A 13 -2.97 -51.12 8.71
N GLU A 14 -3.72 -51.64 9.67
CA GLU A 14 -4.13 -50.93 10.88
C GLU A 14 -3.17 -51.26 12.03
N TYR A 15 -2.76 -50.24 12.77
CA TYR A 15 -1.81 -50.33 13.86
C TYR A 15 -2.20 -49.37 14.98
N HIS A 16 -1.61 -49.55 16.16
CA HIS A 16 -2.04 -48.85 17.37
C HIS A 16 -0.86 -48.21 18.10
N VAL A 17 -0.96 -46.93 18.43
CA VAL A 17 0.08 -46.14 19.11
C VAL A 17 -0.42 -45.71 20.47
N VAL A 18 0.27 -46.12 21.54
CA VAL A 18 -0.06 -45.68 22.90
C VAL A 18 0.93 -44.62 23.35
N TYR A 19 0.43 -43.43 23.64
CA TYR A 19 1.17 -42.32 24.26
C TYR A 19 1.04 -42.40 25.79
N CYS A 20 2.17 -42.31 26.47
CA CYS A 20 2.23 -42.23 27.93
C CYS A 20 2.67 -40.84 28.38
N SER A 21 2.04 -40.36 29.45
CA SER A 21 2.39 -39.19 30.27
C SER A 21 3.88 -39.03 30.61
N SER A 22 4.67 -40.11 30.56
CA SER A 22 6.14 -40.07 30.68
C SER A 22 6.88 -39.60 29.42
N GLY A 23 6.16 -39.11 28.39
CA GLY A 23 6.71 -38.65 27.11
C GLY A 23 7.13 -39.78 26.17
N LYS A 24 6.79 -41.03 26.49
CA LYS A 24 7.12 -42.22 25.69
C LYS A 24 5.90 -42.71 24.92
N TYR A 25 6.09 -43.16 23.69
CA TYR A 25 5.08 -43.88 22.90
C TYR A 25 5.55 -45.29 22.55
N ASN A 26 4.60 -46.21 22.32
CA ASN A 26 4.86 -47.56 21.85
C ASN A 26 3.84 -47.96 20.79
N ASN A 27 4.26 -48.73 19.79
CA ASN A 27 3.42 -49.20 18.70
C ASN A 27 3.02 -50.68 18.92
N TYR A 28 1.84 -51.07 18.44
CA TYR A 28 1.30 -52.43 18.56
C TYR A 28 0.52 -52.84 17.31
N HIS A 29 0.49 -54.16 17.05
CA HIS A 29 -0.39 -54.77 16.05
C HIS A 29 -1.83 -54.99 16.55
N ASP A 30 -2.03 -55.11 17.87
CA ASP A 30 -3.31 -55.47 18.48
C ASP A 30 -3.89 -54.35 19.35
N VAL A 31 -5.23 -54.24 19.38
CA VAL A 31 -5.95 -53.13 20.04
C VAL A 31 -5.57 -53.06 21.52
N PRO A 32 -4.95 -51.95 21.97
CA PRO A 32 -4.47 -51.81 23.33
C PRO A 32 -5.56 -51.93 24.39
N ARG A 33 -5.21 -52.55 25.52
CA ARG A 33 -6.07 -52.68 26.71
C ARG A 33 -5.22 -52.84 27.97
N VAL A 34 -5.87 -52.88 29.13
CA VAL A 34 -5.21 -53.28 30.39
C VAL A 34 -5.39 -54.78 30.56
N PHE A 35 -4.30 -55.53 30.73
CA PHE A 35 -4.35 -56.99 30.83
C PHE A 35 -4.43 -57.47 32.29
N GLN A 36 -5.06 -58.63 32.49
CA GLN A 36 -5.17 -59.30 33.79
C GLN A 36 -3.79 -59.67 34.34
N GLY A 37 -3.54 -59.33 35.62
CA GLY A 37 -2.31 -59.72 36.31
C GLY A 37 -1.04 -58.99 35.88
N ASP A 38 -1.17 -57.92 35.09
CA ASP A 38 -0.03 -57.08 34.67
C ASP A 38 0.59 -56.36 35.87
N SER A 39 1.91 -56.48 36.05
CA SER A 39 2.65 -55.82 37.14
C SER A 39 3.01 -54.37 36.82
N ARG A 40 2.73 -53.90 35.60
CA ARG A 40 2.99 -52.54 35.12
C ARG A 40 1.74 -51.68 35.27
N PHE A 41 1.51 -51.20 36.49
CA PHE A 41 0.41 -50.33 36.94
C PHE A 41 -0.33 -49.59 35.81
N ASP A 42 -1.58 -49.98 35.55
CA ASP A 42 -2.58 -49.25 34.74
C ASP A 42 -2.16 -48.82 33.32
N HIS A 43 -1.09 -49.41 32.76
CA HIS A 43 -0.62 -49.07 31.43
C HIS A 43 -1.41 -49.76 30.31
N LEU A 44 -1.99 -48.95 29.43
CA LEU A 44 -2.58 -49.40 28.18
C LEU A 44 -1.50 -49.95 27.23
N ARG A 45 -1.67 -51.15 26.67
CA ARG A 45 -0.73 -51.74 25.68
C ARG A 45 -1.36 -52.87 24.88
N GLY A 46 -0.75 -53.24 23.75
CA GLY A 46 -0.99 -54.50 23.05
C GLY A 46 -0.09 -55.64 23.53
N LYS A 47 -0.41 -56.88 23.14
CA LYS A 47 0.42 -58.09 23.32
C LYS A 47 1.52 -58.20 22.27
N GLN A 48 1.30 -57.70 21.06
CA GLN A 48 2.21 -57.77 19.92
C GLN A 48 2.83 -56.39 19.67
N GLY A 49 3.99 -56.15 20.29
CA GLY A 49 4.74 -54.92 20.09
C GLY A 49 5.27 -54.79 18.66
N LEU A 50 5.02 -53.65 18.04
CA LEU A 50 5.54 -53.26 16.74
C LEU A 50 6.81 -52.40 16.93
N PRO A 51 7.85 -52.56 16.08
CA PRO A 51 8.91 -51.56 15.93
C PRO A 51 8.38 -50.17 15.51
N ASN A 52 9.29 -49.21 15.25
CA ASN A 52 8.85 -47.97 14.62
C ASN A 52 8.30 -48.23 13.20
N MET A 53 7.38 -47.39 12.73
CA MET A 53 6.69 -47.60 11.44
C MET A 53 7.64 -47.64 10.25
N VAL A 54 8.76 -46.89 10.31
CA VAL A 54 9.80 -46.89 9.26
C VAL A 54 10.47 -48.26 9.14
N ALA A 55 10.64 -48.99 10.23
CA ALA A 55 11.13 -50.37 10.19
C ALA A 55 10.06 -51.32 9.64
N GLN A 56 8.78 -51.12 9.98
CA GLN A 56 7.68 -51.96 9.47
C GLN A 56 7.50 -51.85 7.94
N PHE A 57 7.59 -50.65 7.37
CA PHE A 57 7.57 -50.45 5.92
C PHE A 57 8.75 -51.13 5.20
N LYS A 58 9.91 -51.27 5.87
CA LYS A 58 11.09 -51.97 5.31
C LYS A 58 10.98 -53.49 5.39
N THR A 59 10.29 -54.03 6.39
CA THR A 59 10.07 -55.48 6.51
C THR A 59 8.97 -56.01 5.61
N ASP A 60 8.01 -55.16 5.23
CA ASP A 60 6.91 -55.52 4.34
C ASP A 60 6.72 -54.44 3.25
N PRO A 61 7.44 -54.54 2.12
CA PRO A 61 7.34 -53.56 1.04
C PRO A 61 5.95 -53.50 0.37
N SER A 62 5.08 -54.51 0.55
CA SER A 62 3.71 -54.45 0.07
C SER A 62 2.81 -53.50 0.88
N LEU A 63 3.24 -53.15 2.10
CA LEU A 63 2.55 -52.19 2.97
C LEU A 63 2.83 -50.75 2.52
N VAL A 64 1.88 -50.14 1.80
CA VAL A 64 2.06 -48.82 1.18
C VAL A 64 1.63 -47.65 2.07
N PHE A 65 0.75 -47.89 3.03
CA PHE A 65 0.48 -46.97 4.15
C PHE A 65 -0.04 -47.72 5.37
N ALA A 66 -0.09 -47.03 6.50
CA ALA A 66 -0.54 -47.54 7.78
C ALA A 66 -1.52 -46.56 8.44
N VAL A 67 -2.66 -47.07 8.87
CA VAL A 67 -3.65 -46.32 9.68
C VAL A 67 -3.28 -46.52 11.14
N LEU A 68 -2.95 -45.42 11.81
CA LEU A 68 -2.42 -45.41 13.17
C LEU A 68 -3.48 -44.83 14.11
N HIS A 69 -3.99 -45.71 14.96
CA HIS A 69 -4.95 -45.36 16.01
C HIS A 69 -4.19 -44.94 17.26
N GLU A 70 -4.41 -43.72 17.72
CA GLU A 70 -3.75 -43.20 18.90
C GLU A 70 -4.58 -43.43 20.16
N TYR A 71 -3.88 -43.66 21.27
CA TYR A 71 -4.47 -43.85 22.59
C TYR A 71 -3.61 -43.13 23.63
N TYR A 72 -4.22 -42.38 24.53
CA TYR A 72 -3.52 -41.71 25.63
C TYR A 72 -3.71 -42.48 26.94
N CYS A 73 -2.61 -42.88 27.56
CA CYS A 73 -2.62 -43.60 28.83
C CYS A 73 -2.87 -42.63 30.00
N SER A 74 -4.04 -42.73 30.63
CA SER A 74 -4.42 -41.97 31.84
C SER A 74 -3.62 -42.35 33.10
N CYS A 75 -2.67 -43.29 32.99
CA CYS A 75 -1.86 -43.87 34.04
C CYS A 75 -1.01 -42.91 34.90
N CYS A 76 -0.98 -41.60 34.61
CA CYS A 76 -0.44 -40.58 35.53
C CYS A 76 -1.36 -39.36 35.72
N GLY A 77 -2.68 -39.52 35.54
CA GLY A 77 -3.66 -38.43 35.59
C GLY A 77 -4.97 -38.79 36.29
N GLY A 78 -4.96 -38.82 37.62
CA GLY A 78 -6.17 -38.72 38.46
C GLY A 78 -6.82 -40.04 38.92
N PRO A 79 -7.50 -40.05 40.08
CA PRO A 79 -8.02 -41.27 40.72
C PRO A 79 -9.30 -41.86 40.10
N ASP A 80 -9.98 -41.18 39.18
CA ASP A 80 -11.29 -41.64 38.69
C ASP A 80 -11.22 -42.81 37.70
N TYR A 81 -10.12 -42.97 36.96
CA TYR A 81 -9.94 -44.09 36.01
C TYR A 81 -9.91 -45.45 36.71
N GLN A 82 -9.39 -45.51 37.94
CA GLN A 82 -9.25 -46.74 38.74
C GLN A 82 -10.60 -47.33 39.19
N ARG A 83 -11.73 -46.65 38.99
CA ARG A 83 -13.06 -47.19 39.34
C ARG A 83 -13.71 -48.04 38.25
N GLN A 84 -13.28 -47.93 36.99
CA GLN A 84 -13.93 -48.64 35.88
C GLN A 84 -13.37 -50.06 35.64
N VAL A 85 -12.15 -50.36 36.10
CA VAL A 85 -11.42 -51.59 35.69
C VAL A 85 -11.25 -52.62 36.82
N GLY A 86 -12.28 -52.77 37.67
CA GLY A 86 -12.45 -53.90 38.61
C GLY A 86 -11.17 -54.39 39.31
N TYR A 87 -10.67 -53.60 40.28
CA TYR A 87 -9.40 -53.85 40.97
C TYR A 87 -9.58 -54.47 42.35
N ILE A 88 -8.69 -55.41 42.70
CA ILE A 88 -8.47 -55.87 44.09
C ILE A 88 -6.95 -55.86 44.36
N ASN A 89 -6.53 -55.29 45.48
CA ASN A 89 -5.13 -55.29 45.96
C ASN A 89 -4.08 -54.86 44.90
N GLY A 90 -4.40 -53.84 44.09
CA GLY A 90 -3.49 -53.31 43.07
C GLY A 90 -3.32 -54.21 41.83
N LYS A 91 -4.25 -55.15 41.59
CA LYS A 91 -4.28 -55.99 40.38
C LYS A 91 -5.68 -55.97 39.74
N THR A 92 -5.70 -55.98 38.42
CA THR A 92 -6.91 -56.19 37.61
C THR A 92 -7.42 -57.63 37.77
N ILE A 93 -8.72 -57.78 38.02
CA ILE A 93 -9.35 -59.10 38.19
C ILE A 93 -9.58 -59.79 36.84
N ALA A 94 -9.70 -59.04 35.75
CA ALA A 94 -9.86 -59.51 34.36
C ALA A 94 -9.21 -58.52 33.36
N ASP A 95 -9.07 -58.93 32.09
CA ASP A 95 -8.71 -58.01 30.99
C ASP A 95 -9.77 -56.90 30.86
N SER A 96 -9.35 -55.65 30.62
CA SER A 96 -10.29 -54.58 30.29
C SER A 96 -10.90 -54.79 28.89
N PRO A 97 -12.05 -54.15 28.59
CA PRO A 97 -12.45 -53.94 27.21
C PRO A 97 -11.31 -53.31 26.38
N PRO A 98 -11.29 -53.51 25.05
CA PRO A 98 -10.38 -52.77 24.16
C PRO A 98 -10.58 -51.27 24.37
N ALA A 99 -9.49 -50.49 24.39
CA ALA A 99 -9.61 -49.05 24.47
C ALA A 99 -10.22 -48.47 23.18
N ILE A 100 -10.82 -47.29 23.31
CA ILE A 100 -11.32 -46.50 22.19
C ILE A 100 -10.19 -45.55 21.79
N SER A 101 -9.82 -45.53 20.50
CA SER A 101 -8.80 -44.63 19.97
C SER A 101 -9.30 -43.19 19.99
N THR A 102 -8.49 -42.26 20.48
CA THR A 102 -8.84 -40.83 20.54
C THR A 102 -8.76 -40.14 19.18
N THR A 103 -7.81 -40.59 18.36
CA THR A 103 -7.43 -39.97 17.09
C THR A 103 -6.94 -41.05 16.13
N LYS A 104 -7.03 -40.78 14.82
CA LYS A 104 -6.43 -41.60 13.76
C LYS A 104 -5.56 -40.71 12.87
N TYR A 105 -4.35 -41.14 12.56
CA TYR A 105 -3.53 -40.54 11.49
C TYR A 105 -3.03 -41.61 10.53
N VAL A 106 -2.54 -41.21 9.35
CA VAL A 106 -2.05 -42.13 8.33
C VAL A 106 -0.56 -41.88 8.11
N ALA A 107 0.26 -42.92 8.31
CA ALA A 107 1.66 -42.88 7.90
C ALA A 107 1.79 -43.48 6.49
N LEU A 108 2.43 -42.76 5.58
CA LEU A 108 2.67 -43.21 4.21
C LEU A 108 4.05 -43.90 4.13
N ASN A 109 4.17 -44.95 3.32
CA ASN A 109 5.45 -45.60 3.05
C ASN A 109 6.39 -44.60 2.32
N PRO A 110 7.68 -44.49 2.73
CA PRO A 110 8.67 -43.64 2.06
C PRO A 110 8.76 -43.79 0.53
N ASP A 111 8.53 -44.99 -0.03
CA ASP A 111 8.61 -45.23 -1.47
C ASP A 111 7.37 -44.70 -2.22
N LEU A 112 6.17 -44.87 -1.63
CA LEU A 112 4.95 -44.21 -2.11
C LEU A 112 5.11 -42.68 -2.03
N MET A 113 5.64 -42.17 -0.92
CA MET A 113 5.95 -40.74 -0.75
C MET A 113 6.88 -40.19 -1.82
N GLY A 114 7.96 -40.92 -2.15
CA GLY A 114 8.86 -40.55 -3.24
C GLY A 114 8.19 -40.55 -4.62
N THR A 115 7.19 -41.40 -4.82
CA THR A 115 6.41 -41.47 -6.06
C THR A 115 5.41 -40.33 -6.18
N LEU A 116 4.65 -40.03 -5.12
CA LEU A 116 3.77 -38.85 -5.06
C LEU A 116 4.56 -37.55 -5.30
N HIS A 117 5.76 -37.42 -4.71
CA HIS A 117 6.65 -36.28 -4.94
C HIS A 117 7.14 -36.19 -6.39
N ARG A 118 7.51 -37.32 -7.03
CA ARG A 118 7.92 -37.32 -8.45
C ARG A 118 6.80 -36.86 -9.37
N LEU A 119 5.55 -37.31 -9.15
CA LEU A 119 4.39 -36.84 -9.91
C LEU A 119 4.14 -35.34 -9.68
N ALA A 120 4.13 -34.88 -8.43
CA ALA A 120 3.90 -33.48 -8.11
C ALA A 120 4.97 -32.54 -8.69
N LYS A 121 6.22 -33.01 -8.75
CA LYS A 121 7.33 -32.30 -9.41
C LYS A 121 7.28 -32.31 -10.94
N ALA A 122 6.73 -33.37 -11.54
CA ALA A 122 6.55 -33.48 -12.99
C ALA A 122 5.34 -32.66 -13.50
N HIS A 123 4.33 -32.48 -12.66
CA HIS A 123 3.06 -31.80 -12.98
C HIS A 123 2.76 -30.63 -12.03
N PRO A 124 3.65 -29.62 -11.91
CA PRO A 124 3.47 -28.50 -10.97
C PRO A 124 2.18 -27.70 -11.22
N GLU A 125 1.62 -27.75 -12.42
CA GLU A 125 0.33 -27.16 -12.79
C GLU A 125 -0.88 -27.83 -12.11
N ARG A 126 -0.77 -29.14 -11.80
CA ARG A 126 -1.82 -29.92 -11.11
C ARG A 126 -1.69 -29.89 -9.58
N PHE A 127 -0.49 -29.59 -9.07
CA PHE A 127 -0.18 -29.57 -7.62
C PHE A 127 0.33 -28.21 -7.14
N LYS A 128 -0.26 -27.12 -7.65
CA LYS A 128 0.04 -25.76 -7.19
C LYS A 128 -0.12 -25.67 -5.67
N GLY A 129 0.85 -25.03 -5.03
CA GLY A 129 0.87 -24.84 -3.58
C GLY A 129 1.31 -26.06 -2.75
N TRP A 130 1.78 -27.16 -3.34
CA TRP A 130 2.49 -28.19 -2.57
C TRP A 130 3.95 -27.75 -2.30
N ASN A 131 4.35 -27.64 -1.03
CA ASN A 131 5.77 -27.48 -0.68
C ASN A 131 6.51 -28.83 -0.77
N LEU A 132 7.16 -29.06 -1.92
CA LEU A 132 7.94 -30.27 -2.16
C LEU A 132 9.17 -30.42 -1.23
N ALA A 133 9.55 -29.39 -0.45
CA ALA A 133 10.77 -29.38 0.37
C ALA A 133 10.58 -29.85 1.82
N ASN A 134 9.35 -29.83 2.38
CA ASN A 134 9.12 -30.05 3.82
C ASN A 134 8.24 -31.30 4.09
N MET A 135 8.74 -32.47 3.70
CA MET A 135 7.95 -33.72 3.59
C MET A 135 7.68 -34.49 4.89
N SER A 136 8.25 -34.11 6.03
CA SER A 136 8.08 -34.77 7.35
C SER A 136 6.67 -34.65 7.97
N SER A 137 5.80 -33.92 7.28
CA SER A 137 4.59 -33.26 7.77
C SER A 137 3.28 -33.97 7.42
N LEU A 138 3.29 -34.86 6.41
CA LEU A 138 2.19 -35.79 6.12
C LEU A 138 1.91 -36.77 7.28
N SER A 139 2.73 -36.71 8.34
CA SER A 139 2.59 -37.44 9.59
C SER A 139 1.41 -37.01 10.48
N TYR A 140 0.80 -35.83 10.28
CA TYR A 140 -0.23 -35.30 11.18
C TYR A 140 -1.66 -35.28 10.59
N GLU A 141 -1.89 -34.65 9.44
CA GLU A 141 -3.26 -34.53 8.86
C GLU A 141 -3.30 -34.73 7.32
N PRO A 142 -2.87 -35.89 6.79
CA PRO A 142 -2.76 -36.11 5.34
C PRO A 142 -4.08 -36.00 4.56
N HIS A 143 -5.23 -36.19 5.22
CA HIS A 143 -6.55 -36.13 4.58
C HIS A 143 -6.84 -34.76 3.92
N TYR A 144 -6.28 -33.65 4.40
CA TYR A 144 -6.40 -32.35 3.72
C TYR A 144 -5.64 -32.30 2.39
N THR A 145 -4.45 -32.92 2.31
CA THR A 145 -3.71 -33.02 1.05
C THR A 145 -4.49 -33.83 0.02
N PHE A 146 -5.12 -34.94 0.45
CA PHE A 146 -5.93 -35.75 -0.44
C PHE A 146 -7.27 -35.09 -0.79
N TYR A 147 -7.93 -34.33 0.10
CA TYR A 147 -9.11 -33.52 -0.25
C TYR A 147 -8.84 -32.64 -1.49
N VAL A 148 -7.71 -31.93 -1.51
CA VAL A 148 -7.34 -31.04 -2.64
C VAL A 148 -6.82 -31.80 -3.87
N HIS A 149 -6.04 -32.87 -3.69
CA HIS A 149 -5.22 -33.45 -4.77
C HIS A 149 -5.54 -34.90 -5.17
N HIS A 150 -6.46 -35.62 -4.51
CA HIS A 150 -6.75 -37.03 -4.82
C HIS A 150 -7.13 -37.26 -6.30
N SER A 151 -7.97 -36.40 -6.87
CA SER A 151 -8.40 -36.53 -8.27
C SER A 151 -7.24 -36.39 -9.26
N ALA A 152 -6.33 -35.44 -9.02
CA ALA A 152 -5.11 -35.28 -9.83
C ALA A 152 -4.16 -36.48 -9.71
N PHE A 153 -4.09 -37.10 -8.52
CA PHE A 153 -3.31 -38.34 -8.34
C PHE A 153 -3.92 -39.54 -9.05
N LEU A 154 -5.24 -39.69 -9.03
CA LEU A 154 -5.93 -40.76 -9.75
C LEU A 154 -5.75 -40.61 -11.27
N GLU A 155 -5.99 -39.41 -11.82
CA GLU A 155 -5.74 -39.11 -13.25
C GLU A 155 -4.30 -39.45 -13.67
N LEU A 156 -3.30 -39.05 -12.87
CA LEU A 156 -1.90 -39.31 -13.20
C LEU A 156 -1.48 -40.76 -12.96
N ALA A 157 -2.08 -41.48 -12.02
CA ALA A 157 -1.84 -42.91 -11.83
C ALA A 157 -2.28 -43.74 -13.04
N ASP A 158 -3.30 -43.28 -13.79
CA ASP A 158 -3.73 -43.90 -15.05
C ASP A 158 -2.96 -43.41 -16.28
N ALA A 159 -2.46 -42.17 -16.27
CA ALA A 159 -1.85 -41.53 -17.44
C ALA A 159 -0.31 -41.58 -17.53
N SER A 160 0.40 -41.96 -16.46
CA SER A 160 1.86 -41.83 -16.36
C SER A 160 2.64 -43.14 -16.50
N HIS A 161 3.94 -43.05 -16.80
CA HIS A 161 4.85 -44.19 -16.93
C HIS A 161 5.29 -44.78 -15.58
N LEU A 162 4.32 -45.07 -14.70
CA LEU A 162 4.55 -45.77 -13.44
C LEU A 162 4.58 -47.29 -13.65
N SER A 163 5.22 -48.01 -12.73
CA SER A 163 4.98 -49.46 -12.60
C SER A 163 3.56 -49.72 -12.11
N ALA A 164 3.02 -50.91 -12.42
CA ALA A 164 1.68 -51.31 -11.97
C ALA A 164 1.55 -51.19 -10.44
N PHE A 165 2.56 -51.62 -9.69
CA PHE A 165 2.58 -51.50 -8.23
C PHE A 165 2.50 -50.04 -7.75
N GLU A 166 3.25 -49.12 -8.36
CA GLU A 166 3.18 -47.68 -8.01
C GLU A 166 1.81 -47.07 -8.31
N ALA A 167 1.23 -47.37 -9.48
CA ALA A 167 -0.10 -46.90 -9.86
C ALA A 167 -1.19 -47.43 -8.92
N ASP A 168 -1.16 -48.72 -8.62
CA ASP A 168 -2.09 -49.37 -7.70
C ASP A 168 -1.91 -48.88 -6.25
N SER A 169 -0.67 -48.54 -5.84
CA SER A 169 -0.39 -47.94 -4.53
C SER A 169 -1.03 -46.56 -4.37
N ILE A 170 -0.97 -45.73 -5.43
CA ILE A 170 -1.59 -44.40 -5.45
C ILE A 170 -3.12 -44.54 -5.42
N LYS A 171 -3.68 -45.44 -6.24
CA LYS A 171 -5.12 -45.73 -6.25
C LYS A 171 -5.60 -46.20 -4.90
N LEU A 172 -4.89 -47.13 -4.26
CA LEU A 172 -5.26 -47.65 -2.94
C LEU A 172 -5.32 -46.55 -1.88
N VAL A 173 -4.31 -45.68 -1.80
CA VAL A 173 -4.32 -44.59 -0.81
C VAL A 173 -5.38 -43.53 -1.11
N CYS A 174 -5.56 -43.14 -2.38
CA CYS A 174 -6.56 -42.15 -2.76
C CYS A 174 -7.98 -42.67 -2.49
N ASN A 175 -8.29 -43.91 -2.91
CA ASN A 175 -9.59 -44.53 -2.68
C ASN A 175 -9.87 -44.69 -1.19
N TRP A 176 -8.89 -45.10 -0.37
CA TRP A 176 -9.08 -45.20 1.07
C TRP A 176 -9.42 -43.84 1.71
N PHE A 177 -8.76 -42.74 1.31
CA PHE A 177 -9.12 -41.40 1.80
C PHE A 177 -10.52 -40.98 1.34
N VAL A 178 -10.91 -41.25 0.09
CA VAL A 178 -12.27 -41.01 -0.40
C VAL A 178 -13.28 -41.81 0.42
N GLU A 179 -13.10 -43.12 0.59
CA GLU A 179 -14.01 -43.99 1.34
C GLU A 179 -14.17 -43.60 2.82
N ASN A 180 -13.13 -43.02 3.45
CA ASN A 180 -13.15 -42.68 4.88
C ASN A 180 -13.50 -41.22 5.18
N PHE A 181 -13.37 -40.31 4.20
CA PHE A 181 -13.56 -38.87 4.42
C PHE A 181 -14.51 -38.18 3.42
N LYS A 182 -15.06 -38.88 2.42
CA LYS A 182 -15.95 -38.25 1.43
C LYS A 182 -17.13 -37.52 2.07
N ASP A 183 -17.83 -38.11 3.04
CA ASP A 183 -18.96 -37.44 3.71
C ASP A 183 -18.54 -36.11 4.39
N ASP A 184 -17.31 -36.06 4.94
CA ASP A 184 -16.72 -34.87 5.57
C ASP A 184 -16.22 -33.82 4.54
N TRP A 185 -15.93 -34.25 3.32
CA TRP A 185 -15.55 -33.39 2.20
C TRP A 185 -16.80 -32.80 1.53
N ASP A 186 -17.79 -33.63 1.27
CA ASP A 186 -19.08 -33.24 0.71
C ASP A 186 -19.82 -32.25 1.64
N GLU A 187 -19.84 -32.48 2.96
CA GLU A 187 -20.38 -31.53 3.95
C GLU A 187 -19.70 -30.15 3.86
N ALA A 188 -18.38 -30.14 3.64
CA ALA A 188 -17.62 -28.90 3.47
C ALA A 188 -17.99 -28.17 2.19
N ASP A 189 -18.03 -28.90 1.06
CA ASP A 189 -18.32 -28.35 -0.25
C ASP A 189 -19.76 -27.82 -0.34
N GLU A 190 -20.73 -28.48 0.31
CA GLU A 190 -22.11 -28.00 0.45
C GLU A 190 -22.23 -26.72 1.29
N LEU A 191 -21.46 -26.60 2.39
CA LEU A 191 -21.36 -25.36 3.16
C LEU A 191 -20.77 -24.24 2.31
N PHE A 192 -19.67 -24.52 1.60
CA PHE A 192 -18.96 -23.55 0.77
C PHE A 192 -19.80 -23.08 -0.42
N ALA A 193 -20.56 -23.97 -1.05
CA ALA A 193 -21.51 -23.61 -2.11
C ALA A 193 -22.61 -22.64 -1.62
N ARG A 194 -22.98 -22.72 -0.33
CA ARG A 194 -23.91 -21.77 0.34
C ARG A 194 -23.24 -20.49 0.84
N GLY A 195 -21.92 -20.34 0.66
CA GLY A 195 -21.15 -19.21 1.19
C GLY A 195 -20.90 -19.27 2.70
N LYS A 196 -21.11 -20.44 3.33
CA LYS A 196 -21.02 -20.69 4.77
C LYS A 196 -19.82 -21.57 5.13
N THR A 197 -19.44 -21.58 6.40
CA THR A 197 -18.48 -22.53 6.98
C THR A 197 -18.79 -22.77 8.45
N THR A 198 -18.23 -23.84 9.02
CA THR A 198 -18.20 -24.10 10.47
C THR A 198 -16.75 -24.17 10.97
N ALA A 199 -16.54 -24.20 12.29
CA ALA A 199 -15.20 -24.42 12.86
C ALA A 199 -14.65 -25.84 12.59
N LYS A 200 -15.50 -26.81 12.19
CA LYS A 200 -15.07 -28.11 11.65
C LYS A 200 -14.46 -27.99 10.25
N HIS A 201 -15.02 -27.15 9.38
CA HIS A 201 -14.68 -27.14 7.94
C HIS A 201 -13.80 -25.96 7.48
N TYR A 202 -13.69 -24.87 8.24
CA TYR A 202 -13.01 -23.64 7.79
C TYR A 202 -11.59 -23.85 7.23
N ARG A 203 -10.81 -24.81 7.76
CA ARG A 203 -9.48 -25.17 7.24
C ARG A 203 -9.49 -25.50 5.74
N LYS A 204 -10.55 -26.17 5.26
CA LYS A 204 -10.72 -26.58 3.85
C LYS A 204 -10.95 -25.38 2.90
N LEU A 205 -11.27 -24.19 3.41
CA LEU A 205 -11.35 -22.96 2.60
C LEU A 205 -9.98 -22.53 2.06
N PHE A 206 -8.93 -22.69 2.87
CA PHE A 206 -7.59 -22.14 2.68
C PHE A 206 -6.73 -23.07 1.82
N LEU A 207 -7.07 -23.12 0.53
CA LEU A 207 -6.31 -23.88 -0.45
C LEU A 207 -4.87 -23.33 -0.56
N PRO A 208 -3.84 -24.20 -0.67
CA PRO A 208 -2.46 -23.76 -0.83
C PRO A 208 -2.26 -22.87 -2.08
N ASP A 209 -1.39 -21.86 -1.98
CA ASP A 209 -1.21 -20.79 -2.99
C ASP A 209 -2.49 -19.95 -3.28
N GLY A 210 -3.58 -20.19 -2.55
CA GLY A 210 -4.85 -19.50 -2.72
C GLY A 210 -4.78 -18.02 -2.34
N LEU A 211 -5.42 -17.18 -3.16
CA LEU A 211 -5.56 -15.75 -2.92
C LEU A 211 -6.66 -15.46 -1.89
N MET A 212 -6.24 -14.94 -0.74
CA MET A 212 -7.09 -14.50 0.37
C MET A 212 -7.20 -12.98 0.38
N ILE A 213 -8.33 -12.46 0.85
CA ILE A 213 -8.50 -11.04 1.14
C ILE A 213 -8.90 -10.83 2.59
N GLY A 214 -8.41 -9.74 3.18
CA GLY A 214 -8.84 -9.20 4.47
C GLY A 214 -9.50 -7.84 4.28
N ASN A 215 -10.68 -7.65 4.86
CA ASN A 215 -11.50 -6.44 4.64
C ASN A 215 -11.38 -5.39 5.77
N HIS A 216 -10.60 -5.68 6.81
CA HIS A 216 -10.47 -4.84 7.99
C HIS A 216 -9.01 -4.76 8.44
N SER A 217 -8.33 -3.62 8.21
CA SER A 217 -7.43 -3.14 9.26
C SER A 217 -8.30 -2.62 10.39
N THR A 218 -8.00 -2.98 11.63
CA THR A 218 -8.58 -2.34 12.83
C THR A 218 -8.41 -0.81 12.82
N ASP A 219 -7.40 -0.34 12.11
CA ASP A 219 -6.96 1.05 12.12
C ASP A 219 -7.53 1.89 10.97
N THR A 220 -8.10 1.26 9.92
CA THR A 220 -8.54 1.93 8.67
C THR A 220 -9.65 1.14 7.95
N PRO A 221 -10.93 1.54 8.11
CA PRO A 221 -12.05 0.93 7.40
C PRO A 221 -11.91 1.00 5.87
N GLY A 222 -12.28 -0.09 5.18
CA GLY A 222 -12.38 -0.12 3.72
C GLY A 222 -11.06 -0.28 2.95
N ILE A 223 -9.97 -0.67 3.61
CA ILE A 223 -8.74 -1.13 2.96
C ILE A 223 -8.80 -2.64 2.74
N ILE A 224 -8.86 -3.08 1.48
CA ILE A 224 -8.80 -4.50 1.11
C ILE A 224 -7.34 -4.94 1.03
N LYS A 225 -6.85 -5.67 2.04
CA LYS A 225 -5.54 -6.34 2.00
C LYS A 225 -5.69 -7.68 1.29
N ALA A 226 -4.64 -8.12 0.59
CA ALA A 226 -4.64 -9.36 -0.17
C ALA A 226 -3.33 -10.12 0.07
N TYR A 227 -3.45 -11.45 0.14
CA TYR A 227 -2.42 -12.35 0.66
C TYR A 227 -2.47 -13.69 -0.08
N LYS A 228 -1.34 -14.38 -0.20
CA LYS A 228 -1.30 -15.78 -0.64
C LYS A 228 -1.04 -16.73 0.53
N VAL A 229 -1.76 -17.84 0.56
CA VAL A 229 -1.57 -18.95 1.52
C VAL A 229 -0.25 -19.66 1.22
N MET A 230 0.62 -19.83 2.22
CA MET A 230 1.89 -20.53 2.06
C MET A 230 1.71 -21.98 1.54
N PRO A 231 2.66 -22.51 0.75
CA PRO A 231 2.61 -23.88 0.26
C PRO A 231 2.67 -24.94 1.38
N TYR A 232 1.85 -26.00 1.27
CA TYR A 232 1.69 -27.08 2.26
C TYR A 232 3.02 -27.81 2.52
N PRO A 233 3.53 -27.88 3.76
CA PRO A 233 2.69 -28.27 4.89
C PRO A 233 2.32 -27.22 5.92
N TRP A 234 1.15 -27.51 6.46
CA TRP A 234 0.46 -26.74 7.47
C TRP A 234 0.41 -27.51 8.77
N HIS A 235 1.38 -27.29 9.65
CA HIS A 235 1.03 -27.26 11.07
C HIS A 235 0.46 -25.88 11.31
N LEU A 236 -0.78 -25.79 11.82
CA LEU A 236 -1.27 -24.54 12.41
C LEU A 236 -0.76 -24.57 13.86
N PRO A 237 0.36 -23.90 14.20
CA PRO A 237 0.71 -23.77 15.61
C PRO A 237 -0.43 -23.02 16.29
N GLU A 238 -0.89 -23.56 17.40
CA GLU A 238 -1.69 -22.79 18.35
C GLU A 238 -0.82 -21.61 18.79
N ASN A 239 -1.31 -20.39 18.58
CA ASN A 239 -0.63 -19.20 19.06
C ASN A 239 -0.63 -19.20 20.61
N ALA A 240 0.02 -18.23 21.25
CA ALA A 240 0.06 -18.15 22.72
C ALA A 240 -1.31 -17.99 23.43
N LYS A 241 -2.42 -17.92 22.68
CA LYS A 241 -3.81 -17.87 23.14
C LYS A 241 -4.64 -19.11 22.77
N GLY A 242 -4.06 -20.07 22.03
CA GLY A 242 -4.75 -21.25 21.51
C GLY A 242 -5.24 -21.15 20.06
N ASP A 243 -5.24 -19.95 19.44
CA ASP A 243 -5.85 -19.78 18.11
C ASP A 243 -5.00 -20.42 16.98
N ARG A 244 -5.65 -21.10 16.03
CA ARG A 244 -5.03 -21.83 14.91
C ARG A 244 -4.80 -20.93 13.67
N SER A 245 -3.56 -20.49 13.45
CA SER A 245 -3.17 -19.37 12.55
C SER A 245 -2.71 -19.74 11.12
N ALA A 246 -2.73 -18.79 10.14
CA ALA A 246 -2.14 -18.99 8.80
C ALA A 246 -0.86 -18.20 8.55
N GLU A 247 0.20 -18.91 8.19
CA GLU A 247 1.34 -18.39 7.44
C GLU A 247 0.90 -17.92 6.04
N VAL A 248 0.69 -16.61 5.90
CA VAL A 248 0.43 -16.00 4.60
C VAL A 248 1.59 -15.10 4.21
N TYR A 249 1.73 -14.85 2.92
CA TYR A 249 2.71 -13.89 2.44
C TYR A 249 2.06 -12.86 1.51
N ARG A 250 2.69 -11.69 1.48
CA ARG A 250 2.35 -10.58 0.58
C ARG A 250 3.63 -9.88 0.15
N TRP A 251 3.52 -8.97 -0.82
CA TRP A 251 4.59 -8.03 -1.10
C TRP A 251 4.48 -6.82 -0.18
N GLU A 252 5.63 -6.33 0.30
CA GLU A 252 5.79 -5.00 0.85
C GLU A 252 6.70 -4.15 -0.04
N PHE A 253 6.52 -2.83 0.01
CA PHE A 253 7.23 -1.91 -0.88
C PHE A 253 7.98 -0.83 -0.09
N ASN A 254 9.32 -0.92 -0.16
CA ASN A 254 10.27 0.01 0.47
C ASN A 254 11.19 0.69 -0.57
N GLY A 255 10.80 0.66 -1.86
CA GLY A 255 11.64 1.03 -2.99
C GLY A 255 12.09 -0.19 -3.80
N THR A 256 12.21 -1.35 -3.16
CA THR A 256 12.10 -2.67 -3.79
C THR A 256 10.81 -3.36 -3.31
N PHE A 257 10.36 -4.37 -4.05
CA PHE A 257 9.34 -5.29 -3.55
C PHE A 257 10.04 -6.43 -2.82
N ASN A 258 9.60 -6.70 -1.58
CA ASN A 258 10.15 -7.73 -0.72
C ASN A 258 9.01 -8.61 -0.20
N LYS A 259 9.21 -9.93 -0.09
CA LYS A 259 8.19 -10.81 0.46
C LYS A 259 8.12 -10.64 1.98
N TYR A 260 6.99 -10.13 2.44
CA TYR A 260 6.66 -10.12 3.86
C TYR A 260 5.87 -11.38 4.20
N TYR A 261 6.55 -12.27 4.93
CA TYR A 261 5.95 -13.46 5.53
C TYR A 261 5.33 -13.06 6.86
N ASN A 262 4.03 -13.27 7.02
CA ASN A 262 3.32 -13.00 8.27
C ASN A 262 2.55 -14.25 8.71
N VAL A 263 2.62 -14.55 9.99
CA VAL A 263 1.62 -15.43 10.62
C VAL A 263 0.41 -14.55 10.92
N GLU A 264 -0.38 -14.22 9.88
CA GLU A 264 -1.70 -13.65 10.13
C GLU A 264 -2.48 -14.69 10.93
N SER A 265 -2.98 -14.30 12.09
CA SER A 265 -3.87 -15.19 12.83
C SER A 265 -5.13 -15.37 11.99
N LEU A 266 -5.23 -16.51 11.29
CA LEU A 266 -6.51 -17.19 11.15
C LEU A 266 -7.04 -17.28 12.58
N VAL A 267 -8.09 -16.52 12.81
CA VAL A 267 -8.73 -16.53 14.11
C VAL A 267 -9.54 -17.82 14.14
N ASP A 268 -9.39 -18.61 15.21
CA ASP A 268 -10.35 -19.68 15.51
C ASP A 268 -11.73 -19.05 15.45
N VAL A 269 -12.54 -19.49 14.48
CA VAL A 269 -13.64 -18.75 13.85
C VAL A 269 -14.26 -17.72 14.80
N ARG A 270 -13.75 -16.49 14.75
CA ARG A 270 -14.40 -15.34 15.40
C ARG A 270 -15.18 -14.57 14.37
N THR A 271 -16.41 -14.23 14.73
CA THR A 271 -17.20 -13.22 14.03
C THR A 271 -16.43 -11.89 14.03
N ARG A 272 -16.86 -10.91 13.23
CA ARG A 272 -16.31 -9.54 13.29
C ARG A 272 -16.49 -8.88 14.68
N GLU A 273 -17.37 -9.45 15.50
CA GLU A 273 -17.72 -8.99 16.85
C GLU A 273 -16.88 -9.68 17.94
N GLY A 274 -16.13 -10.74 17.58
CA GLY A 274 -15.14 -11.39 18.43
C GLY A 274 -15.59 -12.71 19.07
N ASP A 275 -16.78 -13.19 18.75
CA ASP A 275 -17.39 -14.39 19.38
C ASP A 275 -16.76 -15.68 18.85
N ILE A 276 -16.39 -16.60 19.74
CA ILE A 276 -15.89 -17.92 19.37
C ILE A 276 -17.07 -18.77 18.89
N VAL A 277 -17.04 -19.17 17.62
CA VAL A 277 -18.11 -19.94 16.98
C VAL A 277 -18.00 -21.42 17.33
N GLY A 278 -19.14 -22.05 17.63
CA GLY A 278 -19.20 -23.48 17.97
C GLY A 278 -18.89 -24.41 16.78
N GLU A 279 -18.44 -25.64 17.05
CA GLU A 279 -18.04 -26.61 16.00
C GLU A 279 -19.08 -26.85 14.88
N LYS A 280 -20.37 -26.68 15.21
CA LYS A 280 -21.53 -26.91 14.32
C LYS A 280 -22.27 -25.65 13.89
N GLU A 281 -21.78 -24.47 14.28
CA GLU A 281 -22.45 -23.20 13.99
C GLU A 281 -22.05 -22.68 12.60
N GLU A 282 -23.03 -22.36 11.75
CA GLU A 282 -22.80 -21.88 10.39
C GLU A 282 -22.51 -20.38 10.36
N VAL A 283 -21.37 -20.00 9.78
CA VAL A 283 -20.88 -18.62 9.69
C VAL A 283 -20.71 -18.22 8.22
N ASP A 284 -21.04 -16.97 7.89
CA ASP A 284 -20.73 -16.42 6.56
C ASP A 284 -19.23 -16.35 6.33
N ILE A 285 -18.73 -16.93 5.24
CA ILE A 285 -17.31 -16.89 4.87
C ILE A 285 -16.81 -15.43 4.77
N THR A 286 -17.66 -14.51 4.31
CA THR A 286 -17.32 -13.08 4.20
C THR A 286 -17.30 -12.33 5.54
N SER A 287 -17.77 -12.95 6.64
CA SER A 287 -17.67 -12.38 7.99
C SER A 287 -16.33 -12.69 8.66
N LEU A 288 -15.57 -13.67 8.17
CA LEU A 288 -14.21 -13.98 8.62
C LEU A 288 -13.25 -12.79 8.41
N THR A 289 -12.21 -12.70 9.26
CA THR A 289 -11.15 -11.68 9.18
C THR A 289 -10.41 -11.72 7.83
N ILE A 290 -10.06 -12.92 7.38
CA ILE A 290 -9.54 -13.20 6.04
C ILE A 290 -10.31 -14.38 5.42
N PHE A 291 -10.55 -14.32 4.11
CA PHE A 291 -11.27 -15.37 3.39
C PHE A 291 -10.85 -15.45 1.90
N PRO A 292 -11.11 -16.58 1.21
CA PRO A 292 -10.74 -16.74 -0.20
C PRO A 292 -11.46 -15.73 -1.11
N VAL A 293 -10.73 -15.11 -2.03
CA VAL A 293 -11.25 -14.05 -2.93
C VAL A 293 -12.47 -14.50 -3.76
N ARG A 294 -12.63 -15.80 -4.01
CA ARG A 294 -13.79 -16.39 -4.72
C ARG A 294 -15.14 -16.16 -4.02
N PHE A 295 -15.13 -15.84 -2.73
CA PHE A 295 -16.34 -15.48 -1.96
C PHE A 295 -16.52 -13.96 -1.79
N ALA A 296 -15.64 -13.14 -2.37
CA ALA A 296 -15.73 -11.70 -2.30
C ALA A 296 -16.88 -11.16 -3.16
N LYS A 297 -17.24 -9.88 -2.93
CA LYS A 297 -18.15 -9.16 -3.84
C LYS A 297 -17.56 -9.17 -5.28
N PRO A 298 -18.39 -9.33 -6.33
CA PRO A 298 -17.94 -9.20 -7.72
C PRO A 298 -17.17 -7.90 -7.96
N GLY A 299 -16.12 -7.94 -8.77
CA GLY A 299 -15.22 -6.79 -8.99
C GLY A 299 -14.10 -6.63 -7.96
N THR A 300 -14.05 -7.43 -6.88
CA THR A 300 -13.00 -7.31 -5.86
C THR A 300 -11.63 -7.78 -6.37
N TYR A 301 -11.57 -8.87 -7.13
CA TYR A 301 -10.31 -9.37 -7.70
C TYR A 301 -9.70 -8.35 -8.67
N GLU A 302 -10.53 -7.83 -9.57
CA GLU A 302 -10.20 -6.84 -10.58
C GLU A 302 -9.72 -5.53 -9.94
N LYS A 303 -10.34 -5.08 -8.84
CA LYS A 303 -9.86 -3.93 -8.06
C LYS A 303 -8.47 -4.15 -7.48
N VAL A 304 -8.20 -5.33 -6.92
CA VAL A 304 -6.90 -5.67 -6.33
C VAL A 304 -5.81 -5.73 -7.41
N VAL A 305 -6.09 -6.36 -8.56
CA VAL A 305 -5.17 -6.39 -9.73
C VAL A 305 -4.94 -4.99 -10.30
N ALA A 306 -6.00 -4.17 -10.44
CA ALA A 306 -5.88 -2.79 -10.91
C ALA A 306 -5.04 -1.92 -9.96
N ARG A 307 -5.19 -2.10 -8.64
CA ARG A 307 -4.37 -1.45 -7.63
C ARG A 307 -2.91 -1.88 -7.72
N GLY A 308 -2.64 -3.18 -7.87
CA GLY A 308 -1.27 -3.68 -8.10
C GLY A 308 -0.66 -3.07 -9.37
N SER A 309 -1.44 -3.01 -10.45
CA SER A 309 -1.03 -2.40 -11.73
C SER A 309 -0.67 -0.91 -11.56
N LYS A 310 -1.48 -0.15 -10.81
CA LYS A 310 -1.15 1.23 -10.41
C LYS A 310 0.19 1.27 -9.65
N LEU A 311 0.33 0.53 -8.55
CA LEU A 311 1.55 0.59 -7.74
C LEU A 311 2.79 0.22 -8.56
N TRP A 312 2.70 -0.77 -9.44
CA TRP A 312 3.80 -1.11 -10.36
C TRP A 312 4.17 0.06 -11.28
N ALA A 313 3.20 0.78 -11.84
CA ALA A 313 3.43 1.96 -12.68
C ALA A 313 3.99 3.17 -11.89
N TYR A 314 3.67 3.30 -10.60
CA TYR A 314 4.12 4.39 -9.72
C TYR A 314 5.32 4.01 -8.81
N ARG A 315 5.93 2.83 -8.98
CA ARG A 315 7.03 2.33 -8.12
C ARG A 315 8.34 3.11 -8.22
N LYS A 316 8.59 3.78 -9.36
CA LYS A 316 9.76 4.64 -9.59
C LYS A 316 9.40 6.09 -9.23
N GLN A 317 10.41 6.96 -9.15
CA GLN A 317 10.22 8.40 -8.93
C GLN A 317 9.15 8.97 -9.87
N LYS A 318 7.96 9.31 -9.35
CA LYS A 318 6.84 9.82 -10.15
C LYS A 318 5.98 10.81 -9.36
N LEU A 319 5.68 11.93 -9.99
CA LEU A 319 4.68 12.89 -9.52
C LEU A 319 3.28 12.34 -9.83
N ILE A 320 2.38 12.43 -8.85
CA ILE A 320 1.02 11.91 -8.92
C ILE A 320 0.00 12.92 -8.38
N ALA A 321 -1.25 12.79 -8.82
CA ALA A 321 -2.40 13.44 -8.19
C ALA A 321 -3.11 12.44 -7.26
N TYR A 322 -3.66 12.94 -6.14
CA TYR A 322 -4.30 12.13 -5.11
C TYR A 322 -5.64 12.71 -4.68
N CYS A 323 -6.67 11.85 -4.57
CA CYS A 323 -8.06 12.29 -4.45
C CYS A 323 -8.99 11.50 -3.46
N GLU A 324 -8.49 10.81 -2.42
CA GLU A 324 -9.27 10.11 -1.33
C GLU A 324 -10.70 9.55 -1.70
N PRO A 325 -11.78 9.61 -0.86
CA PRO A 325 -12.44 10.88 -0.48
C PRO A 325 -12.54 11.28 1.00
N ASP A 326 -12.87 12.56 1.26
CA ASP A 326 -13.17 13.11 2.61
C ASP A 326 -14.68 13.24 2.81
N LEU A 327 -15.28 12.13 3.23
CA LEU A 327 -16.71 11.97 3.39
C LEU A 327 -17.17 12.53 4.74
N ASP A 328 -18.25 13.31 4.74
CA ASP A 328 -18.90 13.72 5.99
C ASP A 328 -19.67 12.55 6.65
N GLN A 329 -20.35 12.85 7.76
CA GLN A 329 -21.17 11.89 8.50
C GLN A 329 -22.36 11.35 7.70
N ASN A 330 -22.74 11.99 6.59
CA ASN A 330 -23.81 11.57 5.69
C ASN A 330 -23.28 10.80 4.46
N GLY A 331 -21.97 10.72 4.27
CA GLY A 331 -21.33 10.10 3.11
C GLY A 331 -21.21 11.01 1.89
N GLU A 332 -21.37 12.33 2.06
CA GLU A 332 -21.13 13.30 0.98
C GLU A 332 -19.64 13.72 0.96
N ASP A 333 -19.00 13.74 -0.22
CA ASP A 333 -17.62 14.22 -0.35
C ASP A 333 -17.59 15.75 -0.13
N THR A 334 -17.05 16.16 1.01
CA THR A 334 -17.00 17.56 1.45
C THR A 334 -16.12 18.44 0.57
N ARG A 335 -15.34 17.85 -0.34
CA ARG A 335 -14.27 18.53 -1.07
C ARG A 335 -14.70 19.22 -2.37
N GLU A 336 -15.96 19.65 -2.48
CA GLU A 336 -16.41 20.52 -3.58
C GLU A 336 -15.52 21.78 -3.69
N GLY A 337 -14.51 21.72 -4.56
CA GLY A 337 -13.60 22.84 -4.85
C GLY A 337 -12.18 22.76 -4.25
N TYR A 338 -11.78 21.65 -3.62
CA TYR A 338 -10.36 21.44 -3.28
C TYR A 338 -9.55 21.08 -4.54
N ALA A 339 -8.34 21.62 -4.65
CA ALA A 339 -7.45 21.37 -5.79
C ALA A 339 -6.86 19.95 -5.74
N GLU A 340 -6.48 19.39 -6.90
CA GLU A 340 -5.73 18.13 -6.98
C GLU A 340 -4.48 18.20 -6.10
N HIS A 341 -4.43 17.41 -5.02
CA HIS A 341 -3.25 17.36 -4.16
C HIS A 341 -2.13 16.59 -4.86
N ARG A 342 -0.99 17.25 -5.05
CA ARG A 342 0.18 16.67 -5.73
C ARG A 342 1.14 16.02 -4.74
N TYR A 343 1.44 14.76 -5.00
CA TYR A 343 2.37 13.96 -4.22
C TYR A 343 3.53 13.46 -5.08
N MET A 344 4.71 13.28 -4.47
CA MET A 344 5.84 12.61 -5.11
C MET A 344 6.08 11.24 -4.47
N VAL A 345 6.00 10.17 -5.25
CA VAL A 345 6.45 8.83 -4.83
C VAL A 345 7.93 8.73 -5.16
N ASP A 346 8.79 8.67 -4.15
CA ASP A 346 10.24 8.47 -4.32
C ASP A 346 10.86 7.83 -3.06
N TYR A 347 11.02 6.51 -3.09
CA TYR A 347 11.61 5.77 -1.97
C TYR A 347 13.12 5.96 -1.80
N LYS A 348 13.85 6.37 -2.85
CA LYS A 348 15.29 6.68 -2.76
C LYS A 348 15.48 7.95 -1.93
N MET A 349 14.66 8.97 -2.19
CA MET A 349 14.60 10.18 -1.36
C MET A 349 14.06 9.88 0.04
N TYR A 350 12.98 9.09 0.16
CA TYR A 350 12.39 8.74 1.45
C TYR A 350 13.41 8.03 2.37
N LYS A 351 14.18 7.07 1.84
CA LYS A 351 15.28 6.38 2.55
C LYS A 351 16.38 7.35 2.97
N ARG A 352 16.74 8.31 2.12
CA ARG A 352 17.74 9.36 2.45
C ARG A 352 17.30 10.25 3.61
N MET A 353 16.02 10.62 3.67
CA MET A 353 15.47 11.42 4.78
C MET A 353 15.14 10.60 6.04
N HIS A 354 14.93 9.28 5.91
CA HIS A 354 14.51 8.41 7.02
C HIS A 354 15.40 7.15 7.16
N PRO A 355 16.74 7.30 7.28
CA PRO A 355 17.68 6.18 7.23
C PRO A 355 17.51 5.17 8.38
N ARG A 356 16.81 5.53 9.47
CA ARG A 356 16.55 4.69 10.64
C ARG A 356 15.15 4.05 10.69
N LYS A 357 14.33 4.17 9.63
CA LYS A 357 13.00 3.51 9.63
C LYS A 357 13.14 2.01 9.32
N LYS A 358 12.50 1.18 10.14
CA LYS A 358 12.52 -0.30 10.06
C LYS A 358 12.19 -0.87 8.68
N ILE A 359 11.37 -0.17 7.90
CA ILE A 359 11.00 -0.58 6.53
C ILE A 359 12.20 -0.76 5.58
N PHE A 360 13.38 -0.26 5.96
CA PHE A 360 14.63 -0.36 5.18
C PHE A 360 15.66 -1.34 5.76
N GLU A 361 15.32 -2.09 6.81
CA GLU A 361 16.12 -3.21 7.31
C GLU A 361 16.22 -4.30 6.22
N GLU A 362 17.35 -5.03 6.17
CA GLU A 362 17.63 -5.98 5.08
C GLU A 362 16.63 -7.16 5.10
N GLN A 363 15.88 -7.32 4.01
CA GLN A 363 15.00 -8.47 3.78
C GLN A 363 15.64 -9.39 2.74
N ALA A 364 15.68 -10.70 3.02
CA ALA A 364 16.45 -11.67 2.23
C ALA A 364 15.74 -12.22 0.98
N ASP A 365 14.49 -11.84 0.75
CA ASP A 365 13.64 -12.33 -0.35
C ASP A 365 13.01 -11.13 -1.09
N ASP A 366 13.86 -10.41 -1.82
CA ASP A 366 13.46 -9.29 -2.68
C ASP A 366 13.20 -9.75 -4.13
N LEU A 367 12.50 -8.92 -4.90
CA LEU A 367 12.14 -9.20 -6.29
C LEU A 367 13.37 -9.17 -7.24
N GLY A 368 14.52 -8.67 -6.79
CA GLY A 368 15.71 -8.45 -7.60
C GLY A 368 15.67 -7.19 -8.46
N SER A 369 16.85 -6.62 -8.69
CA SER A 369 17.03 -5.39 -9.47
C SER A 369 16.68 -5.54 -10.96
N GLU A 370 16.89 -6.73 -11.55
CA GLU A 370 16.56 -7.00 -12.96
C GLU A 370 15.05 -6.90 -13.21
N ALA A 371 14.23 -7.57 -12.38
CA ALA A 371 12.78 -7.52 -12.48
C ALA A 371 12.24 -6.11 -12.16
N MET A 372 12.79 -5.42 -11.15
CA MET A 372 12.44 -4.03 -10.84
C MET A 372 12.67 -3.06 -12.01
N ASN A 373 13.59 -3.37 -12.92
CA ASN A 373 13.88 -2.53 -14.08
C ASN A 373 12.91 -2.72 -15.26
N LYS A 374 12.26 -3.88 -15.41
CA LYS A 374 11.34 -4.21 -16.52
C LYS A 374 10.09 -3.30 -16.53
N THR A 375 9.55 -2.99 -17.70
CA THR A 375 8.34 -2.15 -17.80
C THR A 375 7.11 -2.91 -17.32
N GLU A 376 6.96 -4.15 -17.77
CA GLU A 376 5.87 -5.07 -17.42
C GLU A 376 6.09 -5.72 -16.04
N PRO A 377 5.01 -6.04 -15.30
CA PRO A 377 5.11 -6.74 -14.03
C PRO A 377 5.47 -8.22 -14.21
N PRO A 378 6.07 -8.87 -13.20
CA PRO A 378 6.45 -10.29 -13.24
C PRO A 378 5.31 -11.27 -13.57
N SER A 379 4.10 -11.03 -13.08
CA SER A 379 2.89 -11.85 -13.32
C SER A 379 1.64 -11.16 -12.76
N ASP A 380 0.44 -11.62 -13.16
CA ASP A 380 -0.81 -11.17 -12.55
C ASP A 380 -0.90 -11.53 -11.05
N ASP A 381 -0.47 -12.75 -10.68
CA ASP A 381 -0.37 -13.19 -9.28
C ASP A 381 0.45 -12.22 -8.42
N PHE A 382 1.55 -11.69 -8.96
CA PHE A 382 2.38 -10.69 -8.28
C PHE A 382 1.63 -9.38 -8.02
N LEU A 383 0.76 -8.94 -8.93
CA LEU A 383 -0.11 -7.76 -8.75
C LEU A 383 -1.17 -7.99 -7.66
N THR A 384 -1.64 -9.24 -7.48
CA THR A 384 -2.75 -9.53 -6.56
C THR A 384 -2.42 -9.35 -5.07
N ILE A 385 -1.16 -9.45 -4.65
CA ILE A 385 -0.76 -9.39 -3.22
C ILE A 385 0.15 -8.19 -2.90
N MET A 386 0.01 -7.12 -3.68
CA MET A 386 0.70 -5.84 -3.44
C MET A 386 0.15 -5.08 -2.23
N PRO A 387 0.99 -4.24 -1.57
CA PRO A 387 0.53 -3.42 -0.45
C PRO A 387 -0.52 -2.41 -0.94
N PRO A 388 -1.57 -2.14 -0.14
CA PRO A 388 -2.65 -1.23 -0.53
C PRO A 388 -2.26 0.25 -0.47
N GLU A 389 -1.12 0.56 0.15
CA GLU A 389 -0.67 1.89 0.50
C GLU A 389 0.82 2.08 0.14
N VAL A 390 1.20 3.33 -0.09
CA VAL A 390 2.55 3.72 -0.52
C VAL A 390 2.97 5.02 0.17
N HIS A 391 4.26 5.18 0.49
CA HIS A 391 4.76 6.44 1.02
C HIS A 391 4.96 7.46 -0.11
N ALA A 392 4.38 8.65 0.07
CA ALA A 392 4.51 9.75 -0.87
C ALA A 392 4.66 11.09 -0.13
N TYR A 393 5.37 12.03 -0.74
CA TYR A 393 5.61 13.35 -0.17
C TYR A 393 4.55 14.35 -0.62
N ASP A 394 3.84 14.95 0.33
CA ASP A 394 2.86 16.00 0.10
C ASP A 394 3.59 17.31 -0.26
N LEU A 395 3.49 17.78 -1.51
CA LEU A 395 4.18 19.00 -1.94
C LEU A 395 3.59 20.28 -1.32
N SER A 396 2.36 20.23 -0.82
CA SER A 396 1.70 21.38 -0.20
C SER A 396 1.96 21.43 1.31
N ALA A 397 1.79 20.29 2.00
CA ALA A 397 2.01 20.16 3.43
C ALA A 397 3.47 19.86 3.82
N LYS A 398 4.35 19.59 2.83
CA LYS A 398 5.80 19.35 2.98
C LYS A 398 6.18 18.17 3.88
N ILE A 399 5.30 17.18 3.97
CA ILE A 399 5.47 16.00 4.82
C ILE A 399 5.27 14.69 4.05
N TRP A 400 5.98 13.65 4.47
CA TRP A 400 5.75 12.29 3.98
C TRP A 400 4.50 11.71 4.63
N LYS A 401 3.56 11.24 3.80
CA LYS A 401 2.34 10.54 4.22
C LYS A 401 2.35 9.11 3.67
N LEU A 402 1.65 8.21 4.35
CA LEU A 402 1.22 6.94 3.79
C LEU A 402 -0.13 7.21 3.10
N ILE A 403 -0.25 6.88 1.82
CA ILE A 403 -1.45 7.16 1.00
C ILE A 403 -1.95 5.89 0.32
N ARG A 404 -3.26 5.80 0.04
CA ARG A 404 -3.88 4.61 -0.56
C ARG A 404 -3.69 4.58 -2.08
N VAL A 405 -3.19 3.46 -2.60
CA VAL A 405 -2.93 3.30 -4.04
C VAL A 405 -4.20 3.42 -4.89
N ASP A 406 -5.35 3.04 -4.32
CA ASP A 406 -6.67 3.12 -4.96
C ASP A 406 -6.96 4.52 -5.55
N TYR A 407 -6.59 5.58 -4.83
CA TYR A 407 -6.92 6.98 -5.13
C TYR A 407 -5.79 7.76 -5.83
N ILE A 408 -4.74 7.06 -6.26
CA ILE A 408 -3.67 7.63 -7.08
C ILE A 408 -4.14 7.77 -8.53
N THR A 409 -3.82 8.91 -9.14
CA THR A 409 -4.08 9.27 -10.54
C THR A 409 -2.88 9.98 -11.14
N ASP A 410 -2.79 10.04 -12.47
CA ASP A 410 -1.82 10.89 -13.16
C ASP A 410 -2.22 12.37 -13.06
N VAL A 411 -1.23 13.27 -13.03
CA VAL A 411 -1.45 14.71 -12.84
C VAL A 411 -2.12 15.34 -14.05
N THR A 412 -3.19 16.12 -13.82
CA THR A 412 -3.81 16.95 -14.86
C THR A 412 -3.07 18.29 -14.97
N TRP A 413 -2.28 18.49 -16.03
CA TRP A 413 -1.49 19.71 -16.23
C TRP A 413 -2.27 20.84 -16.92
N ASN A 414 -2.33 22.02 -16.28
CA ASN A 414 -3.05 23.18 -16.80
C ASN A 414 -2.17 24.07 -17.70
N LYS A 415 -1.83 23.58 -18.89
CA LYS A 415 -1.00 24.31 -19.88
C LYS A 415 -1.63 25.63 -20.39
N GLU A 416 -2.93 25.82 -20.17
CA GLU A 416 -3.63 27.09 -20.49
C GLU A 416 -3.35 28.20 -19.47
N ALA A 417 -2.86 27.88 -18.27
CA ALA A 417 -2.56 28.87 -17.23
C ALA A 417 -1.59 29.95 -17.72
N PHE A 418 -0.48 29.54 -18.36
CA PHE A 418 0.53 30.48 -18.86
C PHE A 418 0.06 31.28 -20.07
N ARG A 419 -0.84 30.71 -20.90
CA ARG A 419 -1.45 31.44 -22.02
C ARG A 419 -2.30 32.61 -21.52
N ARG A 420 -3.12 32.35 -20.49
CA ARG A 420 -4.06 33.28 -19.84
C ARG A 420 -3.41 34.29 -18.90
N LEU A 421 -2.12 34.14 -18.59
CA LEU A 421 -1.36 35.11 -17.82
C LEU A 421 -1.27 36.43 -18.61
N VAL A 422 -1.76 37.52 -18.04
CA VAL A 422 -1.77 38.83 -18.71
C VAL A 422 -0.45 39.56 -18.45
N VAL A 423 0.51 39.33 -19.34
CA VAL A 423 1.86 39.95 -19.35
C VAL A 423 2.30 40.17 -20.81
N PRO A 424 3.23 41.12 -21.10
CA PRO A 424 3.65 41.44 -22.46
C PRO A 424 4.16 40.20 -23.24
N PRO A 425 3.88 40.07 -24.55
CA PRO A 425 4.29 38.91 -25.35
C PRO A 425 5.79 38.62 -25.29
N GLU A 426 6.61 39.67 -25.39
CA GLU A 426 8.09 39.62 -25.27
C GLU A 426 8.53 39.00 -23.94
N THR A 427 7.82 39.29 -22.86
CA THR A 427 8.08 38.73 -21.52
C THR A 427 7.69 37.24 -21.46
N LYS A 428 6.57 36.85 -22.10
CA LYS A 428 6.18 35.43 -22.22
C LYS A 428 7.24 34.63 -22.97
N GLU A 429 7.71 35.16 -24.10
CA GLU A 429 8.74 34.55 -24.93
C GLU A 429 10.07 34.41 -24.17
N LEU A 430 10.53 35.46 -23.49
CA LEU A 430 11.76 35.41 -22.68
C LEU A 430 11.71 34.34 -21.58
N ILE A 431 10.60 34.25 -20.84
CA ILE A 431 10.38 33.21 -19.83
C ILE A 431 10.43 31.82 -20.47
N GLN A 432 9.68 31.61 -21.56
CA GLN A 432 9.60 30.30 -22.23
C GLN A 432 10.96 29.88 -22.79
N ALA A 433 11.67 30.79 -23.45
CA ALA A 433 13.01 30.53 -23.99
C ALA A 433 14.00 30.13 -22.89
N ALA A 434 14.07 30.89 -21.78
CA ALA A 434 14.97 30.59 -20.67
C ALA A 434 14.67 29.22 -20.03
N VAL A 435 13.39 28.95 -19.74
CA VAL A 435 12.92 27.72 -19.08
C VAL A 435 13.11 26.50 -19.97
N THR A 436 12.75 26.58 -21.26
CA THR A 436 12.89 25.47 -22.21
C THR A 436 14.36 25.20 -22.57
N ALA A 437 15.20 26.24 -22.72
CA ALA A 437 16.63 26.06 -22.94
C ALA A 437 17.29 25.29 -21.78
N HIS A 438 17.03 25.70 -20.53
CA HIS A 438 17.54 25.01 -19.33
C HIS A 438 16.97 23.58 -19.22
N GLY A 439 15.69 23.35 -19.55
CA GLY A 439 15.09 22.00 -19.57
C GLY A 439 15.66 21.04 -20.62
N SER A 440 16.30 21.56 -21.68
CA SER A 440 16.82 20.77 -22.81
C SER A 440 18.30 20.34 -22.68
N ASN A 441 18.92 20.54 -21.51
CA ASN A 441 20.36 20.35 -21.27
C ASN A 441 21.30 21.18 -22.18
N MET A 442 20.81 22.23 -22.86
CA MET A 442 21.66 23.16 -23.63
C MET A 442 22.73 23.87 -22.77
N THR A 443 22.56 23.90 -21.45
CA THR A 443 23.50 24.45 -20.46
C THR A 443 24.70 23.55 -20.11
N ALA A 444 24.80 22.35 -20.71
CA ALA A 444 25.93 21.43 -20.46
C ALA A 444 27.30 21.99 -20.85
N ALA A 445 27.36 23.10 -21.59
CA ALA A 445 28.57 23.87 -21.83
C ALA A 445 28.42 25.32 -21.32
N ARG A 446 29.33 25.73 -20.42
CA ARG A 446 29.80 27.11 -20.06
C ARG A 446 29.91 27.36 -18.54
N ASP A 447 30.85 26.69 -17.88
CA ASP A 447 31.66 27.35 -16.85
C ASP A 447 33.04 26.67 -16.76
N ILE A 448 34.05 27.38 -16.25
CA ILE A 448 35.43 26.85 -16.09
C ILE A 448 35.50 25.85 -14.92
N ILE A 449 34.57 25.96 -13.97
CA ILE A 449 34.47 25.10 -12.78
C ILE A 449 33.20 24.25 -12.91
N ALA A 450 33.36 22.92 -12.86
CA ALA A 450 32.23 22.00 -12.92
C ALA A 450 31.24 22.23 -11.77
N GLY A 451 29.95 22.35 -12.09
CA GLY A 451 28.86 22.50 -11.11
C GLY A 451 28.54 23.94 -10.68
N LYS A 452 29.20 24.96 -11.25
CA LYS A 452 28.84 26.37 -11.04
C LYS A 452 27.99 26.91 -12.20
N GLY A 453 27.08 27.84 -11.90
CA GLY A 453 26.34 28.61 -12.91
C GLY A 453 25.32 27.84 -13.76
N GLN A 454 24.90 26.63 -13.37
CA GLN A 454 24.03 25.79 -14.21
C GLN A 454 22.52 25.98 -13.97
N GLY A 455 22.12 26.53 -12.81
CA GLY A 455 20.73 26.81 -12.46
C GLY A 455 20.16 28.07 -13.12
N LEU A 456 18.85 28.07 -13.35
CA LEU A 456 18.10 29.22 -13.87
C LEU A 456 17.44 29.99 -12.72
N LEU A 457 17.90 31.22 -12.46
CA LEU A 457 17.32 32.12 -11.46
C LEU A 457 16.48 33.23 -12.12
N ILE A 458 15.18 33.23 -11.83
CA ILE A 458 14.21 34.24 -12.30
C ILE A 458 13.74 35.08 -11.11
N LEU A 459 13.88 36.40 -11.19
CA LEU A 459 13.29 37.36 -10.24
C LEU A 459 12.00 37.95 -10.82
N LEU A 460 10.88 37.74 -10.13
CA LEU A 460 9.60 38.38 -10.41
C LEU A 460 9.36 39.48 -9.37
N HIS A 461 9.21 40.73 -9.79
CA HIS A 461 9.09 41.86 -8.85
C HIS A 461 8.04 42.88 -9.25
N GLY A 462 7.45 43.57 -8.27
CA GLY A 462 6.43 44.59 -8.52
C GLY A 462 5.35 44.64 -7.43
N GLY A 463 4.22 45.30 -7.72
CA GLY A 463 3.12 45.47 -6.77
C GLY A 463 2.49 44.15 -6.27
N PRO A 464 1.82 44.14 -5.11
CA PRO A 464 1.06 43.00 -4.64
C PRO A 464 -0.12 42.71 -5.60
N GLY A 465 -0.50 41.45 -5.76
CA GLY A 465 -1.66 41.07 -6.58
C GLY A 465 -1.49 41.20 -8.10
N THR A 466 -0.28 41.50 -8.59
CA THR A 466 0.05 41.66 -10.03
C THR A 466 0.30 40.36 -10.80
N GLY A 467 0.22 39.20 -10.14
CA GLY A 467 0.33 37.89 -10.80
C GLY A 467 1.67 37.16 -10.66
N LYS A 468 2.67 37.72 -9.96
CA LYS A 468 4.00 37.11 -9.76
C LYS A 468 3.97 35.61 -9.40
N THR A 469 3.27 35.24 -8.33
CA THR A 469 3.12 33.84 -7.87
C THR A 469 2.42 32.97 -8.93
N LEU A 470 1.38 33.51 -9.59
CA LEU A 470 0.64 32.83 -10.66
C LEU A 470 1.52 32.54 -11.88
N THR A 471 2.49 33.40 -12.19
CA THR A 471 3.48 33.15 -13.24
C THR A 471 4.34 31.93 -12.92
N ALA A 472 4.82 31.82 -11.68
CA ALA A 472 5.62 30.67 -11.24
C ALA A 472 4.82 29.35 -11.28
N GLU A 473 3.57 29.37 -10.80
CA GLU A 473 2.62 28.27 -10.92
C GLU A 473 2.42 27.88 -12.40
N SER A 474 2.15 28.86 -13.27
CA SER A 474 1.92 28.65 -14.70
C SER A 474 3.14 28.11 -15.46
N ILE A 475 4.36 28.46 -15.04
CA ILE A 475 5.60 27.90 -15.58
C ILE A 475 5.69 26.42 -15.23
N ALA A 476 5.45 26.05 -13.97
CA ALA A 476 5.47 24.65 -13.52
C ALA A 476 4.43 23.80 -14.27
N GLU A 477 3.21 24.30 -14.45
CA GLU A 477 2.16 23.64 -15.26
C GLU A 477 2.59 23.41 -16.72
N THR A 478 3.21 24.42 -17.34
CA THR A 478 3.55 24.37 -18.77
C THR A 478 4.70 23.41 -19.05
N GLN A 479 5.62 23.25 -18.10
CA GLN A 479 6.77 22.35 -18.21
C GLN A 479 6.52 20.94 -17.67
N GLU A 480 5.34 20.66 -17.11
CA GLU A 480 5.02 19.39 -16.44
C GLU A 480 5.98 19.07 -15.27
N ARG A 481 6.41 20.11 -14.53
CA ARG A 481 7.36 19.99 -13.42
C ARG A 481 6.67 20.23 -12.08
N PRO A 482 7.05 19.54 -10.98
CA PRO A 482 6.51 19.83 -9.66
C PRO A 482 6.82 21.27 -9.24
N LEU A 483 5.86 21.98 -8.66
CA LEU A 483 6.10 23.26 -8.00
C LEU A 483 6.41 23.00 -6.52
N TYR A 484 7.57 23.46 -6.05
CA TYR A 484 7.92 23.43 -4.63
C TYR A 484 7.90 24.87 -4.10
N ARG A 485 6.83 25.26 -3.38
CA ARG A 485 6.70 26.61 -2.83
C ARG A 485 7.32 26.72 -1.43
N ILE A 486 8.21 27.68 -1.27
CA ILE A 486 8.83 28.09 -0.02
C ILE A 486 8.34 29.52 0.29
N THR A 487 8.11 29.81 1.56
CA THR A 487 7.78 31.13 2.09
C THR A 487 8.76 31.46 3.22
N CYS A 488 8.88 32.73 3.59
CA CYS A 488 9.76 33.16 4.67
C CYS A 488 9.46 32.48 6.02
N GLY A 489 8.21 32.04 6.26
CA GLY A 489 7.84 31.31 7.48
C GLY A 489 8.32 29.85 7.53
N ASP A 490 8.78 29.28 6.41
CA ASP A 490 9.23 27.88 6.36
C ASP A 490 10.72 27.70 6.70
N ILE A 491 11.54 28.73 6.49
CA ILE A 491 13.01 28.62 6.44
C ILE A 491 13.66 28.73 7.84
N GLY A 492 12.89 29.15 8.85
CA GLY A 492 13.40 29.46 10.18
C GLY A 492 13.91 30.90 10.29
N SER A 493 14.51 31.23 11.45
CA SER A 493 15.01 32.57 11.74
C SER A 493 16.49 32.60 12.12
N GLU A 494 17.12 31.46 12.40
CA GLU A 494 18.56 31.37 12.63
C GLU A 494 19.34 30.97 11.36
N PRO A 495 20.57 31.48 11.14
CA PRO A 495 21.37 31.13 9.97
C PRO A 495 21.61 29.63 9.77
N SER A 496 21.68 28.85 10.86
CA SER A 496 21.81 27.39 10.81
C SER A 496 20.53 26.68 10.37
N GLU A 497 19.36 27.13 10.84
CA GLU A 497 18.06 26.63 10.39
C GLU A 497 17.88 26.88 8.89
N VAL A 498 18.23 28.10 8.46
CA VAL A 498 18.22 28.52 7.05
C VAL A 498 19.14 27.63 6.20
N GLU A 499 20.36 27.35 6.66
CA GLU A 499 21.33 26.49 5.96
C GLU A 499 20.80 25.05 5.81
N GLU A 500 20.36 24.41 6.90
CA GLU A 500 19.82 23.04 6.87
C GLU A 500 18.54 22.95 6.00
N TYR A 501 17.62 23.91 6.15
CA TYR A 501 16.37 23.92 5.39
C TYR A 501 16.63 24.11 3.90
N LEU A 502 17.42 25.12 3.49
CA LEU A 502 17.75 25.34 2.08
C LEU A 502 18.52 24.16 1.48
N GLN A 503 19.49 23.59 2.21
CA GLN A 503 20.21 22.40 1.74
C GLN A 503 19.24 21.23 1.47
N SER A 504 18.30 20.97 2.37
CA SER A 504 17.32 19.90 2.20
C SER A 504 16.37 20.15 1.02
N VAL A 505 15.80 21.35 0.91
CA VAL A 505 14.80 21.69 -0.10
C VAL A 505 15.40 21.81 -1.48
N LEU A 506 16.61 22.35 -1.63
CA LEU A 506 17.29 22.41 -2.93
C LEU A 506 17.77 21.02 -3.37
N ALA A 507 18.16 20.14 -2.44
CA ALA A 507 18.46 18.74 -2.74
C ALA A 507 17.20 17.93 -3.14
N ILE A 508 16.02 18.31 -2.65
CA ILE A 508 14.71 17.80 -3.11
C ILE A 508 14.38 18.37 -4.50
N GLY A 509 14.43 19.68 -4.66
CA GLY A 509 14.12 20.39 -5.90
C GLY A 509 14.98 19.94 -7.08
N LYS A 510 16.28 19.70 -6.86
CA LYS A 510 17.17 19.11 -7.88
C LYS A 510 16.79 17.66 -8.21
N ALA A 511 16.61 16.80 -7.20
CA ALA A 511 16.32 15.38 -7.42
C ALA A 511 14.99 15.14 -8.16
N TRP A 512 13.97 15.94 -7.85
CA TRP A 512 12.65 15.85 -8.46
C TRP A 512 12.47 16.74 -9.68
N GLY A 513 13.48 17.54 -10.03
CA GLY A 513 13.40 18.51 -11.10
C GLY A 513 12.25 19.50 -10.88
N CYS A 514 12.06 20.00 -9.67
CA CYS A 514 11.03 20.99 -9.36
C CYS A 514 11.33 22.35 -10.02
N VAL A 515 10.28 23.15 -10.20
CA VAL A 515 10.38 24.60 -10.14
C VAL A 515 10.32 24.99 -8.66
N VAL A 516 11.42 25.51 -8.11
CA VAL A 516 11.47 25.99 -6.73
C VAL A 516 11.02 27.45 -6.71
N LEU A 517 9.94 27.74 -5.99
CA LEU A 517 9.39 29.08 -5.84
C LEU A 517 9.68 29.57 -4.43
N LEU A 518 10.44 30.64 -4.27
CA LEU A 518 10.52 31.38 -3.02
C LEU A 518 9.59 32.60 -3.11
N ASP A 519 8.44 32.50 -2.46
CA ASP A 519 7.39 33.52 -2.50
C ASP A 519 7.62 34.52 -1.36
N GLU A 520 7.51 35.82 -1.67
CA GLU A 520 7.75 36.94 -0.75
C GLU A 520 9.18 36.97 -0.16
N ALA A 521 10.17 36.71 -1.01
CA ALA A 521 11.61 36.62 -0.70
C ALA A 521 12.29 37.92 -0.19
N ASP A 522 11.51 38.94 0.18
CA ASP A 522 11.96 40.29 0.51
C ASP A 522 13.09 40.28 1.55
N VAL A 523 12.94 39.50 2.63
CA VAL A 523 13.93 39.40 3.73
C VAL A 523 15.28 38.86 3.27
N PHE A 524 15.29 37.92 2.32
CA PHE A 524 16.52 37.30 1.80
C PHE A 524 17.22 38.14 0.73
N LEU A 525 16.50 39.10 0.14
CA LEU A 525 16.96 39.98 -0.93
C LEU A 525 17.35 41.38 -0.43
N GLU A 526 17.06 41.70 0.83
CA GLU A 526 17.29 43.01 1.43
C GLU A 526 18.79 43.33 1.61
N GLU A 527 19.16 44.60 1.43
CA GLU A 527 20.54 45.08 1.57
C GLU A 527 21.13 44.78 2.96
N ARG A 528 22.36 44.27 2.97
CA ARG A 528 23.14 44.05 4.19
C ARG A 528 23.43 45.36 4.92
N THR A 529 23.21 45.39 6.23
CA THR A 529 23.47 46.57 7.05
C THR A 529 24.61 46.32 8.05
N VAL A 530 25.36 47.35 8.43
CA VAL A 530 26.47 47.20 9.40
C VAL A 530 25.97 46.77 10.80
N VAL A 531 24.68 47.01 11.09
CA VAL A 531 24.08 46.77 12.41
C VAL A 531 23.54 45.34 12.53
N ASP A 532 22.85 44.81 11.51
CA ASP A 532 22.23 43.49 11.58
C ASP A 532 23.14 42.36 11.07
N GLN A 533 24.04 41.91 11.95
CA GLN A 533 24.94 40.80 11.66
C GLN A 533 24.19 39.47 11.40
N LYS A 534 23.00 39.28 11.99
CA LYS A 534 22.23 38.05 11.87
C LYS A 534 21.55 37.97 10.50
N HIS A 535 20.89 39.05 10.08
CA HIS A 535 20.34 39.20 8.72
C HIS A 535 21.43 39.03 7.66
N ASN A 536 22.58 39.70 7.82
CA ASN A 536 23.71 39.56 6.90
C ASN A 536 24.20 38.11 6.75
N ALA A 537 24.18 37.33 7.83
CA ALA A 537 24.54 35.92 7.80
C ALA A 537 23.49 35.10 7.00
N ILE A 538 22.20 35.34 7.22
CA ILE A 538 21.09 34.71 6.48
C ILE A 538 21.20 35.02 4.97
N VAL A 539 21.37 36.28 4.59
CA VAL A 539 21.56 36.70 3.18
C VAL A 539 22.81 36.03 2.57
N SER A 540 23.89 35.89 3.35
CA SER A 540 25.12 35.23 2.89
C SER A 540 24.97 33.71 2.71
N VAL A 541 24.23 33.03 3.60
CA VAL A 541 23.89 31.61 3.47
C VAL A 541 22.99 31.40 2.25
N PHE A 542 21.99 32.25 2.05
CA PHE A 542 21.07 32.15 0.91
C PHE A 542 21.80 32.33 -0.42
N LEU A 543 22.62 33.39 -0.58
CA LEU A 543 23.41 33.63 -1.80
C LEU A 543 24.33 32.46 -2.16
N ARG A 544 24.96 31.82 -1.15
CA ARG A 544 25.78 30.61 -1.34
C ARG A 544 24.94 29.47 -1.93
N HIS A 545 23.77 29.21 -1.36
CA HIS A 545 22.89 28.13 -1.80
C HIS A 545 22.34 28.35 -3.21
N VAL A 546 21.97 29.58 -3.55
CA VAL A 546 21.47 29.94 -4.89
C VAL A 546 22.56 29.82 -5.95
N GLU A 547 23.82 30.17 -5.65
CA GLU A 547 24.94 30.10 -6.60
C GLU A 547 25.32 28.68 -7.05
N TYR A 548 25.13 27.69 -6.17
CA TYR A 548 25.37 26.26 -6.46
C TYR A 548 24.09 25.48 -6.78
N TYR A 549 22.93 26.15 -6.85
CA TYR A 549 21.69 25.45 -7.19
C TYR A 549 21.67 25.12 -8.69
N ASP A 550 21.36 23.86 -8.97
CA ASP A 550 21.27 23.30 -10.32
C ASP A 550 19.83 22.82 -10.54
N GLY A 551 19.02 23.74 -11.06
CA GLY A 551 17.58 23.63 -11.27
C GLY A 551 16.94 24.98 -11.58
N ILE A 552 15.60 25.05 -11.62
CA ILE A 552 14.86 26.30 -11.85
C ILE A 552 14.42 26.88 -10.51
N MET A 553 14.86 28.10 -10.23
CA MET A 553 14.43 28.87 -9.06
C MET A 553 13.75 30.17 -9.48
N ILE A 554 12.58 30.43 -8.91
CA ILE A 554 11.81 31.65 -9.10
C ILE A 554 11.66 32.35 -7.76
N LEU A 555 12.08 33.61 -7.69
CA LEU A 555 11.92 34.46 -6.52
C LEU A 555 10.80 35.46 -6.79
N THR A 556 9.87 35.65 -5.86
CA THR A 556 8.93 36.79 -5.91
C THR A 556 9.31 37.82 -4.85
N THR A 557 9.24 39.10 -5.21
CA THR A 557 9.51 40.18 -4.25
C THR A 557 8.55 41.36 -4.44
N ASN A 558 8.24 41.98 -3.30
CA ASN A 558 7.51 43.22 -3.16
C ASN A 558 8.44 44.41 -2.81
N ARG A 559 9.76 44.22 -2.70
CA ARG A 559 10.75 45.23 -2.27
C ARG A 559 12.06 45.14 -3.08
N VAL A 560 12.17 45.91 -4.16
CA VAL A 560 13.38 45.95 -5.03
C VAL A 560 14.22 47.21 -4.85
N GLY A 561 13.68 48.26 -4.22
CA GLY A 561 14.48 49.46 -3.93
C GLY A 561 15.48 49.29 -2.77
N THR A 562 15.36 48.21 -2.00
CA THR A 562 16.23 47.86 -0.85
C THR A 562 17.07 46.61 -1.14
N PHE A 563 17.51 46.40 -2.38
CA PHE A 563 17.94 45.09 -2.90
C PHE A 563 19.46 44.91 -2.94
N ASP A 564 19.99 43.87 -2.27
CA ASP A 564 21.44 43.59 -2.21
C ASP A 564 22.05 43.40 -3.62
N GLU A 565 23.06 44.21 -3.93
CA GLU A 565 23.71 44.25 -5.24
C GLU A 565 24.34 42.91 -5.65
N ALA A 566 24.73 42.05 -4.70
CA ALA A 566 25.30 40.74 -4.98
C ALA A 566 24.31 39.78 -5.69
N PHE A 567 23.00 40.02 -5.65
CA PHE A 567 22.05 39.23 -6.45
C PHE A 567 22.02 39.64 -7.93
N LYS A 568 22.38 40.87 -8.29
CA LYS A 568 22.29 41.37 -9.68
C LYS A 568 23.12 40.53 -10.66
N SER A 569 24.24 39.97 -10.20
CA SER A 569 25.12 39.09 -10.98
C SER A 569 24.69 37.62 -11.02
N ARG A 570 23.67 37.22 -10.23
CA ARG A 570 23.17 35.84 -10.13
C ARG A 570 21.79 35.66 -10.77
N ILE A 571 21.04 36.75 -10.98
CA ILE A 571 19.74 36.72 -11.67
C ILE A 571 19.95 36.67 -13.17
N HIS A 572 19.32 35.69 -13.81
CA HIS A 572 19.38 35.49 -15.25
C HIS A 572 18.26 36.27 -15.97
N VAL A 573 17.08 36.34 -15.34
CA VAL A 573 15.91 37.03 -15.86
C VAL A 573 15.24 37.80 -14.73
N ALA A 574 15.14 39.12 -14.85
CA ALA A 574 14.41 39.99 -13.93
C ALA A 574 13.18 40.59 -14.64
N ILE A 575 11.98 40.38 -14.08
CA ILE A 575 10.72 40.78 -14.69
C ILE A 575 9.96 41.72 -13.76
N ARG A 576 9.78 42.96 -14.22
CA ARG A 576 9.02 44.00 -13.53
C ARG A 576 7.55 43.95 -13.90
N TYR A 577 6.72 43.59 -12.93
CA TYR A 577 5.27 43.74 -12.96
C TYR A 577 4.91 45.18 -12.58
N LYS A 578 4.33 45.90 -13.53
CA LYS A 578 3.68 47.19 -13.30
C LYS A 578 2.26 46.94 -12.76
N ASN A 579 1.58 48.00 -12.32
CA ASN A 579 0.15 47.94 -12.08
C ASN A 579 -0.58 47.68 -13.40
N LEU A 580 -1.74 47.01 -13.31
CA LEU A 580 -2.53 46.63 -14.47
C LEU A 580 -3.13 47.87 -15.11
N ASP A 581 -2.97 48.02 -16.43
CA ASP A 581 -3.74 49.01 -17.19
C ASP A 581 -5.19 48.54 -17.42
N GLU A 582 -6.02 49.40 -18.01
CA GLU A 582 -7.45 49.11 -18.23
C GLU A 582 -7.65 47.94 -19.21
N GLU A 583 -6.82 47.81 -20.26
CA GLU A 583 -6.92 46.72 -21.23
C GLU A 583 -6.56 45.37 -20.59
N GLN A 584 -5.52 45.35 -19.76
CA GLN A 584 -5.12 44.18 -18.97
C GLN A 584 -6.21 43.79 -17.96
N ARG A 585 -6.86 44.76 -17.31
CA ARG A 585 -8.01 44.49 -16.43
C ARG A 585 -9.21 43.93 -17.21
N VAL A 586 -9.50 44.45 -18.41
CA VAL A 586 -10.52 43.87 -19.32
C VAL A 586 -10.20 42.41 -19.63
N GLU A 587 -8.96 42.07 -19.97
CA GLU A 587 -8.55 40.69 -20.24
C GLU A 587 -8.69 39.78 -19.01
N ILE A 588 -8.26 40.24 -17.83
CA ILE A 588 -8.39 39.49 -16.57
C ILE A 588 -9.86 39.23 -16.22
N TRP A 589 -10.74 40.23 -16.36
CA TRP A 589 -12.18 40.06 -16.18
C TRP A 589 -12.78 39.04 -17.16
N ARG A 590 -12.41 39.10 -18.45
CA ARG A 590 -12.82 38.09 -19.45
C ARG A 590 -12.34 36.69 -19.08
N ASN A 591 -11.09 36.54 -18.64
CA ASN A 591 -10.52 35.25 -18.22
C ASN A 591 -11.26 34.66 -17.02
N PHE A 592 -11.67 35.47 -16.03
CA PHE A 592 -12.52 35.01 -14.94
C PHE A 592 -13.94 34.64 -15.41
N ILE A 593 -14.58 35.45 -16.26
CA ILE A 593 -15.95 35.15 -16.76
C ILE A 593 -15.96 33.88 -17.64
N GLN A 594 -14.91 33.65 -18.44
CA GLN A 594 -14.75 32.39 -19.20
C GLN A 594 -14.52 31.17 -18.30
N LEU A 595 -13.94 31.34 -17.10
CA LEU A 595 -13.86 30.27 -16.10
C LEU A 595 -15.22 29.99 -15.49
N LEU A 596 -16.04 31.02 -15.25
CA LEU A 596 -17.42 30.88 -14.78
C LEU A 596 -18.31 30.14 -15.79
N ASP A 597 -18.16 30.43 -17.09
CA ASP A 597 -18.87 29.76 -18.21
C ASP A 597 -18.65 28.23 -18.24
N LYS A 598 -17.55 27.74 -17.64
CA LYS A 598 -17.23 26.31 -17.53
C LYS A 598 -17.78 25.64 -16.27
N THR A 599 -18.36 26.41 -15.35
CA THR A 599 -18.97 25.85 -14.13
C THR A 599 -20.41 25.40 -14.38
N LYS A 600 -20.92 24.47 -13.57
CA LYS A 600 -22.33 24.04 -13.61
C LYS A 600 -23.26 25.01 -12.86
N GLU A 601 -22.81 26.22 -12.56
CA GLU A 601 -23.57 27.20 -11.76
C GLU A 601 -24.57 27.99 -12.62
N ARG A 602 -25.61 28.53 -11.99
CA ARG A 602 -26.57 29.42 -12.66
C ARG A 602 -25.95 30.82 -12.78
N ILE A 603 -25.38 31.13 -13.94
CA ILE A 603 -24.67 32.38 -14.21
C ILE A 603 -25.16 32.97 -15.54
N ASP A 604 -25.51 34.25 -15.56
CA ASP A 604 -25.72 35.02 -16.78
C ASP A 604 -24.35 35.54 -17.26
N THR A 605 -23.65 34.75 -18.07
CA THR A 605 -22.31 35.14 -18.53
C THR A 605 -22.36 36.22 -19.60
N ASP A 606 -23.50 36.44 -20.27
CA ASP A 606 -23.65 37.46 -21.32
C ASP A 606 -23.86 38.86 -20.72
N ASP A 607 -24.67 39.02 -19.67
CA ASP A 607 -24.74 40.25 -18.87
C ASP A 607 -23.37 40.64 -18.29
N LEU A 608 -22.60 39.64 -17.83
CA LEU A 608 -21.23 39.88 -17.36
C LEU A 608 -20.29 40.30 -18.49
N LYS A 609 -20.31 39.62 -19.65
CA LYS A 609 -19.49 39.94 -20.84
C LYS A 609 -19.76 41.36 -21.35
N LEU A 610 -21.03 41.78 -21.40
CA LEU A 610 -21.46 43.12 -21.85
C LEU A 610 -20.94 44.25 -20.94
N ASN A 611 -20.77 43.98 -19.64
CA ASN A 611 -20.38 45.00 -18.67
C ASN A 611 -18.88 44.99 -18.29
N VAL A 612 -18.05 44.12 -18.89
CA VAL A 612 -16.60 44.01 -18.58
C VAL A 612 -15.88 45.36 -18.63
N ASN A 613 -16.11 46.16 -19.67
CA ASN A 613 -15.40 47.44 -19.82
C ASN A 613 -15.70 48.38 -18.64
N LYS A 614 -16.94 48.38 -18.11
CA LYS A 614 -17.32 49.16 -16.91
C LYS A 614 -16.72 48.61 -15.61
N LEU A 615 -16.34 47.33 -15.57
CA LEU A 615 -15.66 46.73 -14.41
C LEU A 615 -14.16 47.04 -14.43
N ALA A 616 -13.58 47.23 -15.61
CA ALA A 616 -12.15 47.52 -15.79
C ALA A 616 -11.77 48.99 -15.53
N THR A 617 -12.72 49.93 -15.53
CA THR A 617 -12.48 51.34 -15.14
C THR A 617 -12.09 51.50 -13.67
N HIS A 618 -12.35 50.49 -12.83
CA HIS A 618 -11.93 50.47 -11.43
C HIS A 618 -10.48 50.00 -11.33
N ASP A 619 -9.65 50.77 -10.62
CA ASP A 619 -8.22 50.47 -10.45
C ASP A 619 -8.02 49.34 -9.43
N LEU A 620 -8.08 48.11 -9.93
CA LEU A 620 -8.00 46.88 -9.14
C LEU A 620 -6.85 45.98 -9.62
N ASN A 621 -6.13 45.39 -8.67
CA ASN A 621 -5.19 44.30 -8.95
C ASN A 621 -5.91 42.96 -9.17
N GLY A 622 -5.22 41.97 -9.73
CA GLY A 622 -5.81 40.66 -10.07
C GLY A 622 -6.33 39.87 -8.85
N ARG A 623 -5.75 40.08 -7.66
CA ARG A 623 -6.23 39.49 -6.40
C ARG A 623 -7.56 40.12 -5.96
N GLN A 624 -7.70 41.44 -6.07
CA GLN A 624 -8.97 42.15 -5.82
C GLN A 624 -10.07 41.70 -6.80
N ILE A 625 -9.78 41.61 -8.11
CA ILE A 625 -10.75 41.12 -9.11
C ILE A 625 -11.23 39.70 -8.76
N ARG A 626 -10.32 38.77 -8.43
CA ARG A 626 -10.67 37.41 -7.97
C ARG A 626 -11.58 37.43 -6.74
N ASN A 627 -11.29 38.31 -5.77
CA ASN A 627 -12.07 38.44 -4.55
C ASN A 627 -13.48 38.97 -4.84
N VAL A 628 -13.63 39.98 -5.71
CA VAL A 628 -14.93 40.51 -6.14
C VAL A 628 -15.78 39.43 -6.82
N VAL A 629 -15.20 38.66 -7.77
CA VAL A 629 -15.89 37.54 -8.44
C VAL A 629 -16.35 36.48 -7.42
N THR A 630 -15.49 36.14 -6.46
CA THR A 630 -15.79 35.13 -5.43
C THR A 630 -16.90 35.60 -4.49
N LEU A 631 -16.82 36.85 -4.00
CA LEU A 631 -17.85 37.44 -3.15
C LEU A 631 -19.20 37.57 -3.88
N ALA A 632 -19.20 37.91 -5.16
CA ALA A 632 -20.42 37.98 -5.97
C ALA A 632 -21.10 36.60 -6.12
N ARG A 633 -20.32 35.52 -6.31
CA ARG A 633 -20.84 34.13 -6.28
C ARG A 633 -21.46 33.79 -4.93
N TYR A 634 -20.83 34.16 -3.82
CA TYR A 634 -21.39 33.95 -2.48
C TYR A 634 -22.69 34.73 -2.27
N LEU A 635 -22.77 35.99 -2.72
CA LEU A 635 -23.99 36.79 -2.68
C LEU A 635 -25.12 36.16 -3.50
N ALA A 636 -24.84 35.70 -4.72
CA ALA A 636 -25.82 35.03 -5.57
C ALA A 636 -26.31 33.70 -4.95
N LYS A 637 -25.40 32.85 -4.45
CA LYS A 637 -25.72 31.57 -3.79
C LYS A 637 -26.54 31.80 -2.51
N TYR A 638 -26.17 32.78 -1.68
CA TYR A 638 -26.92 33.16 -0.48
C TYR A 638 -28.32 33.67 -0.79
N ARG A 639 -28.47 34.53 -1.81
CA ARG A 639 -29.77 35.03 -2.30
C ARG A 639 -30.58 33.99 -3.08
N LYS A 640 -30.01 32.79 -3.34
CA LYS A 640 -30.58 31.72 -4.20
C LYS A 640 -30.93 32.23 -5.61
N GLN A 641 -30.14 33.17 -6.13
CA GLN A 641 -30.34 33.82 -7.42
C GLN A 641 -29.26 33.40 -8.43
N MET A 642 -29.56 33.62 -9.71
CA MET A 642 -28.55 33.55 -10.77
C MET A 642 -27.49 34.64 -10.54
N LEU A 643 -26.21 34.32 -10.78
CA LEU A 643 -25.15 35.33 -10.77
C LEU A 643 -25.35 36.27 -11.98
N VAL A 644 -25.39 37.57 -11.71
CA VAL A 644 -25.64 38.66 -12.68
C VAL A 644 -24.73 39.84 -12.31
N TYR A 645 -24.55 40.80 -13.22
CA TYR A 645 -23.70 41.99 -13.06
C TYR A 645 -23.97 42.75 -11.74
N LYS A 646 -25.22 42.86 -11.31
CA LYS A 646 -25.58 43.50 -10.03
C LYS A 646 -24.88 42.87 -8.81
N HIS A 647 -24.66 41.56 -8.79
CA HIS A 647 -23.93 40.90 -7.71
C HIS A 647 -22.44 41.25 -7.71
N ILE A 648 -21.85 41.45 -8.89
CA ILE A 648 -20.48 41.94 -9.04
C ILE A 648 -20.38 43.40 -8.58
N GLN A 649 -21.37 44.25 -8.93
CA GLN A 649 -21.43 45.63 -8.45
C GLN A 649 -21.55 45.73 -6.93
N ASP A 650 -22.43 44.92 -6.30
CA ASP A 650 -22.58 44.86 -4.84
C ASP A 650 -21.25 44.50 -4.15
N ALA A 651 -20.54 43.48 -4.66
CA ALA A 651 -19.24 43.04 -4.15
C ALA A 651 -18.14 44.10 -4.38
N LEU A 652 -18.09 44.69 -5.57
CA LEU A 652 -17.15 45.74 -5.98
C LEU A 652 -17.27 46.98 -5.10
N ALA A 653 -18.50 47.41 -4.80
CA ALA A 653 -18.77 48.56 -3.94
C ALA A 653 -18.20 48.37 -2.52
N SER A 654 -18.07 47.13 -2.02
CA SER A 654 -17.42 46.86 -0.74
C SER A 654 -15.90 47.05 -0.81
N VAL A 655 -15.25 46.62 -1.89
CA VAL A 655 -13.80 46.75 -2.07
C VAL A 655 -13.42 48.22 -2.30
N VAL A 656 -14.12 48.91 -3.21
CA VAL A 656 -13.86 50.33 -3.52
C VAL A 656 -14.06 51.25 -2.30
N LYS A 657 -15.03 50.95 -1.42
CA LYS A 657 -15.20 51.68 -0.15
C LYS A 657 -13.99 51.52 0.78
N PHE A 658 -13.42 50.32 0.85
CA PHE A 658 -12.26 50.04 1.70
C PHE A 658 -10.99 50.70 1.14
N ASP A 659 -10.75 50.60 -0.16
CA ASP A 659 -9.59 51.23 -0.80
C ASP A 659 -9.65 52.77 -0.68
N LYS A 660 -10.85 53.37 -0.81
CA LYS A 660 -11.05 54.81 -0.57
C LYS A 660 -10.77 55.21 0.87
N TYR A 661 -11.20 54.42 1.84
CA TYR A 661 -10.92 54.66 3.26
C TYR A 661 -9.41 54.54 3.58
N LEU A 662 -8.70 53.60 2.96
CA LEU A 662 -7.24 53.51 3.08
C LEU A 662 -6.53 54.72 2.46
N LEU A 663 -7.00 55.21 1.30
CA LEU A 663 -6.47 56.42 0.68
C LEU A 663 -6.68 57.66 1.58
N GLU A 664 -7.88 57.80 2.16
CA GLU A 664 -8.23 58.87 3.12
C GLU A 664 -7.36 58.83 4.39
N LEU A 665 -6.98 57.64 4.87
CA LEU A 665 -6.08 57.46 6.01
C LEU A 665 -4.60 57.72 5.69
N LYS A 666 -4.12 57.30 4.52
CA LYS A 666 -2.68 57.37 4.15
C LYS A 666 -2.28 58.67 3.47
N GLY A 667 -3.22 59.37 2.84
CA GLY A 667 -2.98 60.61 2.07
C GLY A 667 -2.32 60.42 0.70
N HIS A 668 -1.76 59.24 0.41
CA HIS A 668 -1.04 58.90 -0.83
C HIS A 668 -1.45 57.51 -1.32
N GLN A 669 -1.26 57.21 -2.62
CA GLN A 669 -1.43 55.85 -3.11
C GLN A 669 -0.30 54.92 -2.66
N ASP A 670 -0.60 53.62 -2.54
CA ASP A 670 0.37 52.59 -2.13
C ASP A 670 1.65 52.56 -3.00
N ASP A 671 1.53 52.90 -4.28
CA ASP A 671 2.63 52.94 -5.25
C ASP A 671 3.47 54.23 -5.16
N GLU A 672 2.87 55.35 -4.72
CA GLU A 672 3.57 56.60 -4.43
C GLU A 672 4.39 56.45 -3.14
N TRP A 673 3.73 55.97 -2.08
CA TRP A 673 4.38 55.62 -0.81
C TRP A 673 5.53 54.62 -1.00
N ALA A 674 5.36 53.62 -1.86
CA ALA A 674 6.41 52.65 -2.16
C ALA A 674 7.63 53.28 -2.87
N ARG A 675 7.45 54.31 -3.70
CA ARG A 675 8.57 55.04 -4.33
C ARG A 675 9.25 55.97 -3.33
N GLU A 676 8.48 56.73 -2.56
CA GLU A 676 8.99 57.65 -1.53
C GLU A 676 9.78 56.89 -0.45
N SER A 677 9.28 55.73 -0.02
CA SER A 677 9.95 54.83 0.92
C SER A 677 11.07 53.98 0.31
N ARG A 678 11.40 54.17 -0.99
CA ARG A 678 12.40 53.39 -1.75
C ARG A 678 12.19 51.87 -1.68
N LEU A 679 10.94 51.43 -1.72
CA LEU A 679 10.58 50.02 -1.75
C LEU A 679 10.53 49.45 -3.19
N ARG A 680 10.17 50.23 -4.22
CA ARG A 680 10.00 49.74 -5.62
C ARG A 680 10.28 50.77 -6.71
#